data_AF-A0A8S1QBA3-F1
#
_entry.id   AF-A0A8S1QBA3-F1
#
_cell.length_a   1.000
_cell.length_b   1.000
_cell.length_c   1.000
_cell.angle_alpha   90.00
_cell.angle_beta   90.00
_cell.angle_gamma   90.00
#
_symmetry.space_group_name_H-M   'P 1'
#
loop_
_entity.id
_entity.type
_entity.pdbx_description
1 polymer ?
#
loop_
_entity_poly.entity_id
_entity_poly.type
_entity_poly.pdbx_seq_one_letter_code
_entity_poly.pdbx_strand_id
1 'polypeptide(L)'
;MLQQYNSIVVDASYINKNYTQESVIGKGRDFYLGISSICYTMSNTKDGQKYILQIYENLGHDIFRAKVLQLQRAMLECVNENNTRIVLIGEKELNDKQSDLYVLYRLNELKKRLDQEDQLNQEQALELLTTFCKNLLITGRTTYEFLDLAPQNIFVDGKNYVISNMGISYKGSKFHRPYTPSTDNYYKDKSLANLIYTYSFQAGLVVLCAITKINSADLFFEDGQLKDNILQSVLKVLRENQKSDRTKEDQQRFDKFKDTLKKQINSLAKVEKPFEGDYKTILPILSQILSLDQQKRSIFQLLICYPDNPLKVEYPFFQQAIDVDQQYVGFGKLQDDKIIPHGYGYGKFEDQWHYGVFENGNLSKDGTIEMKTSKAVTYILLNLFENHAKIIVELNKYIYIGEFDEQKYIPNGQGEIIYVLTSQKNLPKKRQIIQYEGEIKLGEKIDGKEIYRNKSNFEGKFVKNTPREGLFTYGQNHLFDGIIDEFKRTSGKLYFGDLIFEGEFENDKPKDGVLIYEDGSEYKGLFRNGQRYCLEGKYTYSNGKVQYIGNFRDDTFHGKGVLILLETNEQIEVDYEYGRCKTDLPENFKEVLRKNKKQVMQKMEQKKPQSKQQKNDDEQIEEDIDQGFADDDGQYGHDMDDEES
;
A
#
# COMPACT_ATOMS: atom_id res chain seq x y z
N MET A 1 -21.91 -1.43 11.30
CA MET A 1 -20.89 -2.28 11.95
C MET A 1 -20.00 -2.91 10.88
N LEU A 2 -18.86 -2.28 10.59
CA LEU A 2 -17.85 -2.83 9.69
C LEU A 2 -17.25 -4.05 10.38
N GLN A 3 -17.65 -5.27 10.00
CA GLN A 3 -16.86 -6.45 10.36
C GLN A 3 -15.45 -6.23 9.79
N GLN A 4 -14.50 -5.92 10.67
CA GLN A 4 -13.07 -5.89 10.35
C GLN A 4 -12.74 -7.23 9.71
N TYR A 5 -12.47 -7.21 8.41
CA TYR A 5 -11.91 -8.36 7.73
C TYR A 5 -10.41 -8.34 7.93
N ASN A 6 -9.81 -9.53 8.03
CA ASN A 6 -8.37 -9.65 8.18
C ASN A 6 -7.68 -9.11 6.94
N SER A 7 -7.07 -7.93 7.06
CA SER A 7 -6.43 -7.23 5.95
C SER A 7 -5.03 -6.76 6.30
N ILE A 8 -4.20 -6.56 5.28
CA ILE A 8 -2.90 -5.92 5.37
C ILE A 8 -2.94 -4.71 4.42
N VAL A 9 -3.67 -3.67 4.85
CA VAL A 9 -3.83 -2.44 4.08
C VAL A 9 -3.22 -1.29 4.87
N VAL A 10 -2.19 -0.67 4.32
CA VAL A 10 -1.47 0.47 4.93
C VAL A 10 -2.04 1.79 4.41
N ASP A 11 -1.68 2.92 5.03
CA ASP A 11 -2.04 4.22 4.49
C ASP A 11 -1.21 4.54 3.23
N ALA A 12 -1.86 5.01 2.16
CA ALA A 12 -1.18 5.32 0.90
C ALA A 12 -0.10 6.41 1.05
N SER A 13 -0.18 7.27 2.07
CA SER A 13 0.87 8.25 2.36
C SER A 13 2.23 7.59 2.65
N TYR A 14 2.25 6.36 3.19
CA TYR A 14 3.47 5.59 3.35
C TYR A 14 4.16 5.31 2.01
N ILE A 15 3.38 4.88 1.01
CA ILE A 15 3.89 4.60 -0.33
C ILE A 15 4.37 5.91 -0.97
N ASN A 16 3.58 6.98 -0.91
CA ASN A 16 3.94 8.25 -1.53
C ASN A 16 5.19 8.91 -0.89
N LYS A 17 5.46 8.64 0.39
CA LYS A 17 6.64 9.14 1.08
C LYS A 17 7.91 8.38 0.70
N ASN A 18 7.81 7.06 0.53
CA ASN A 18 8.98 6.18 0.33
C ASN A 18 9.24 5.81 -1.13
N TYR A 19 8.34 6.16 -2.06
CA TYR A 19 8.45 5.83 -3.47
C TYR A 19 8.12 7.05 -4.33
N THR A 20 9.03 7.39 -5.24
CA THR A 20 8.87 8.51 -6.18
C THR A 20 8.32 8.01 -7.51
N GLN A 21 7.31 8.70 -8.04
CA GLN A 21 6.75 8.40 -9.35
C GLN A 21 7.67 8.88 -10.47
N GLU A 22 7.96 8.02 -11.45
CA GLU A 22 8.82 8.35 -12.58
C GLU A 22 8.06 8.56 -13.89
N SER A 23 7.18 7.62 -14.25
CA SER A 23 6.44 7.68 -15.51
C SER A 23 5.17 6.83 -15.49
N VAL A 24 4.26 7.09 -16.42
CA VAL A 24 3.02 6.31 -16.60
C VAL A 24 3.31 5.12 -17.52
N ILE A 25 3.04 3.91 -17.03
CA ILE A 25 3.16 2.67 -17.82
C ILE A 25 1.94 2.49 -18.73
N GLY A 26 0.74 2.76 -18.19
CA GLY A 26 -0.50 2.63 -18.95
C GLY A 26 -1.75 2.61 -18.08
N LYS A 27 -2.90 2.49 -18.75
CA LYS A 27 -4.20 2.27 -18.11
C LYS A 27 -4.60 0.81 -18.27
N GLY A 28 -4.99 0.19 -17.16
CA GLY A 28 -5.43 -1.18 -17.09
C GLY A 28 -6.92 -1.31 -16.81
N ARG A 29 -7.46 -2.49 -17.06
CA ARG A 29 -8.78 -2.89 -16.58
C ARG A 29 -8.69 -4.32 -16.07
N ASP A 30 -9.01 -4.51 -14.81
CA ASP A 30 -9.09 -5.84 -14.20
C ASP A 30 -10.10 -6.72 -14.94
N PHE A 31 -9.70 -7.94 -15.29
CA PHE A 31 -10.52 -8.85 -16.10
C PHE A 31 -11.77 -9.35 -15.37
N TYR A 32 -11.66 -9.62 -14.06
CA TYR A 32 -12.70 -10.33 -13.30
C TYR A 32 -13.82 -9.38 -12.82
N LEU A 33 -13.44 -8.30 -12.16
CA LEU A 33 -14.31 -7.24 -11.61
C LEU A 33 -14.55 -6.11 -12.61
N GLY A 34 -13.72 -5.97 -13.66
CA GLY A 34 -13.91 -4.94 -14.68
C GLY A 34 -13.54 -3.53 -14.22
N ILE A 35 -12.70 -3.40 -13.19
CA ILE A 35 -12.32 -2.13 -12.55
C ILE A 35 -11.16 -1.50 -13.32
N SER A 36 -11.23 -0.20 -13.57
CA SER A 36 -10.14 0.53 -14.23
C SER A 36 -9.01 0.85 -13.26
N SER A 37 -7.77 0.88 -13.77
CA SER A 37 -6.59 1.26 -13.01
C SER A 37 -5.58 2.02 -13.85
N ILE A 38 -4.65 2.69 -13.19
CA ILE A 38 -3.50 3.35 -13.80
C ILE A 38 -2.22 2.78 -13.19
N CYS A 39 -1.26 2.43 -14.03
CA CYS A 39 0.02 1.88 -13.61
C CYS A 39 1.14 2.91 -13.81
N TYR A 40 2.01 3.04 -12.82
CA TYR A 40 3.14 3.97 -12.79
C TYR A 40 4.43 3.22 -12.47
N THR A 41 5.53 3.60 -13.13
CA THR A 41 6.86 3.20 -12.67
C THR A 41 7.25 4.07 -11.49
N MET A 42 7.75 3.43 -10.44
CA MET A 42 8.20 4.07 -9.20
C MET A 42 9.65 3.72 -8.92
N SER A 43 10.34 4.58 -8.18
CA SER A 43 11.66 4.31 -7.58
C SER A 43 11.58 4.47 -6.06
N ASN A 44 12.12 3.51 -5.31
CA ASN A 44 12.27 3.66 -3.86
C ASN A 44 13.24 4.82 -3.55
N THR A 45 12.87 5.68 -2.60
CA THR A 45 13.60 6.91 -2.28
C THR A 45 14.93 6.65 -1.57
N LYS A 46 15.09 5.50 -0.89
CA LYS A 46 16.30 5.16 -0.13
C LYS A 46 17.37 4.51 -1.01
N ASP A 47 16.99 3.57 -1.88
CA ASP A 47 17.95 2.74 -2.65
C ASP A 47 17.81 2.85 -4.18
N GLY A 48 16.79 3.55 -4.69
CA GLY A 48 16.56 3.73 -6.13
C GLY A 48 16.00 2.50 -6.84
N GLN A 49 15.69 1.41 -6.13
CA GLN A 49 15.12 0.20 -6.70
C GLN A 49 13.79 0.48 -7.39
N LYS A 50 13.50 -0.24 -8.48
CA LYS A 50 12.32 0.00 -9.31
C LYS A 50 11.12 -0.82 -8.86
N TYR A 51 9.96 -0.19 -8.92
CA TYR A 51 8.68 -0.77 -8.57
C TYR A 51 7.61 -0.35 -9.58
N ILE A 52 6.47 -1.01 -9.53
CA ILE A 52 5.27 -0.57 -10.24
C ILE A 52 4.18 -0.27 -9.21
N LEU A 53 3.57 0.91 -9.30
CA LEU A 53 2.39 1.25 -8.54
C LEU A 53 1.17 1.19 -9.45
N GLN A 54 0.20 0.34 -9.11
CA GLN A 54 -1.11 0.31 -9.72
C GLN A 54 -2.13 0.97 -8.79
N ILE A 55 -2.87 1.94 -9.32
CA ILE A 55 -3.90 2.67 -8.58
C ILE A 55 -5.26 2.35 -9.20
N TYR A 56 -6.17 1.81 -8.39
CA TYR A 56 -7.59 1.71 -8.72
C TYR A 56 -8.31 2.87 -8.06
N GLU A 57 -8.90 3.74 -8.87
CA GLU A 57 -9.49 4.99 -8.39
C GLU A 57 -10.96 4.80 -8.03
N ASN A 58 -11.40 5.49 -6.97
CA ASN A 58 -12.81 5.66 -6.63
C ASN A 58 -13.60 4.34 -6.45
N LEU A 59 -13.06 3.41 -5.66
CA LEU A 59 -13.71 2.14 -5.37
C LEU A 59 -14.73 2.29 -4.25
N GLY A 60 -15.96 1.82 -4.49
CA GLY A 60 -16.93 1.63 -3.41
C GLY A 60 -16.47 0.54 -2.44
N HIS A 61 -16.87 0.66 -1.17
CA HIS A 61 -16.44 -0.20 -0.06
C HIS A 61 -16.43 -1.71 -0.37
N ASP A 62 -17.50 -2.26 -0.95
CA ASP A 62 -17.60 -3.70 -1.19
C ASP A 62 -16.63 -4.19 -2.28
N ILE A 63 -16.45 -3.38 -3.33
CA ILE A 63 -15.51 -3.66 -4.41
C ILE A 63 -14.07 -3.55 -3.89
N PHE A 64 -13.79 -2.52 -3.10
CA PHE A 64 -12.50 -2.33 -2.45
C PHE A 64 -12.13 -3.56 -1.60
N ARG A 65 -13.04 -3.99 -0.71
CA ARG A 65 -12.82 -5.15 0.16
C ARG A 65 -12.61 -6.44 -0.63
N ALA A 66 -13.43 -6.70 -1.65
CA ALA A 66 -13.29 -7.88 -2.49
C ALA A 66 -11.92 -7.91 -3.20
N LYS A 67 -11.49 -6.77 -3.75
CA LYS A 67 -10.20 -6.66 -4.44
C LYS A 67 -9.02 -6.78 -3.48
N VAL A 68 -9.08 -6.16 -2.30
CA VAL A 68 -8.05 -6.31 -1.26
C VAL A 68 -7.89 -7.76 -0.85
N LEU A 69 -8.99 -8.50 -0.61
CA LEU A 69 -8.91 -9.91 -0.23
C LEU A 69 -8.24 -10.76 -1.34
N GLN A 70 -8.56 -10.47 -2.59
CA GLN A 70 -7.99 -11.15 -3.76
C GLN A 70 -6.47 -10.89 -3.90
N LEU A 71 -6.07 -9.63 -3.78
CA LEU A 71 -4.66 -9.19 -3.83
C LEU A 71 -3.85 -9.69 -2.63
N GLN A 72 -4.45 -9.71 -1.44
CA GLN A 72 -3.78 -10.20 -0.23
C GLN A 72 -3.49 -11.69 -0.32
N ARG A 73 -4.44 -12.50 -0.84
CA ARG A 73 -4.17 -13.92 -1.11
C ARG A 73 -3.04 -14.09 -2.14
N ALA A 74 -3.05 -13.29 -3.20
CA ALA A 74 -1.96 -13.27 -4.17
C ALA A 74 -0.60 -12.89 -3.52
N MET A 75 -0.61 -11.93 -2.60
CA MET A 75 0.56 -11.46 -1.86
C MET A 75 1.09 -12.51 -0.87
N LEU A 76 0.23 -13.16 -0.09
CA LEU A 76 0.67 -14.04 1.00
C LEU A 76 0.90 -15.48 0.52
N GLU A 77 0.05 -15.97 -0.37
CA GLU A 77 0.03 -17.39 -0.72
C GLU A 77 0.74 -17.63 -2.05
N CYS A 78 0.57 -16.79 -3.08
CA CYS A 78 1.07 -17.04 -4.45
C CYS A 78 2.54 -16.60 -4.69
N VAL A 79 3.45 -16.88 -3.76
CA VAL A 79 4.86 -16.46 -3.88
C VAL A 79 5.67 -17.38 -4.78
N ASN A 80 5.95 -16.94 -6.00
CA ASN A 80 6.70 -17.74 -6.98
C ASN A 80 7.36 -16.87 -8.05
N GLU A 81 8.29 -17.47 -8.80
CA GLU A 81 9.08 -16.80 -9.85
C GLU A 81 8.28 -16.44 -11.11
N ASN A 82 7.14 -17.07 -11.35
CA ASN A 82 6.37 -16.86 -12.59
C ASN A 82 5.46 -15.64 -12.51
N ASN A 83 5.31 -15.00 -11.35
CA ASN A 83 4.37 -13.91 -11.14
C ASN A 83 5.02 -12.67 -10.52
N THR A 84 4.51 -11.49 -10.85
CA THR A 84 4.95 -10.25 -10.18
C THR A 84 4.61 -10.29 -8.69
N ARG A 85 5.59 -9.98 -7.84
CA ARG A 85 5.43 -9.95 -6.38
C ARG A 85 4.69 -8.69 -5.94
N ILE A 86 3.55 -8.84 -5.25
CA ILE A 86 2.90 -7.74 -4.52
C ILE A 86 3.70 -7.50 -3.24
N VAL A 87 4.06 -6.25 -3.01
CA VAL A 87 4.89 -5.80 -1.90
C VAL A 87 4.03 -5.12 -0.84
N LEU A 88 3.17 -4.20 -1.25
CA LEU A 88 2.30 -3.43 -0.36
C LEU A 88 0.94 -3.20 -1.01
N ILE A 89 -0.08 -3.16 -0.17
CA ILE A 89 -1.44 -2.75 -0.51
C ILE A 89 -1.78 -1.54 0.36
N GLY A 90 -2.21 -0.44 -0.25
CA GLY A 90 -2.50 0.82 0.43
C GLY A 90 -3.91 1.34 0.17
N GLU A 91 -4.47 2.05 1.15
CA GLU A 91 -5.75 2.76 1.02
C GLU A 91 -5.48 4.27 1.05
N LYS A 92 -6.09 4.99 0.11
CA LYS A 92 -6.30 6.44 0.22
C LYS A 92 -7.79 6.67 0.34
N GLU A 93 -8.24 6.93 1.55
CA GLU A 93 -9.65 7.25 1.82
C GLU A 93 -10.01 8.58 1.18
N LEU A 94 -11.05 8.58 0.34
CA LEU A 94 -11.59 9.79 -0.29
C LEU A 94 -12.75 10.36 0.53
N ASN A 95 -13.61 9.46 1.03
CA ASN A 95 -14.73 9.74 1.93
C ASN A 95 -15.16 8.41 2.60
N ASP A 96 -16.17 8.47 3.47
CA ASP A 96 -16.67 7.31 4.23
C ASP A 96 -17.14 6.10 3.39
N LYS A 97 -17.34 6.28 2.07
CA LYS A 97 -17.87 5.24 1.17
C LYS A 97 -16.90 4.84 0.06
N GLN A 98 -15.87 5.64 -0.20
CA GLN A 98 -15.01 5.51 -1.37
C GLN A 98 -13.54 5.68 -1.02
N SER A 99 -12.72 4.82 -1.59
CA SER A 99 -11.26 4.84 -1.42
C SER A 99 -10.56 4.52 -2.73
N ASP A 100 -9.37 5.09 -2.92
CA ASP A 100 -8.44 4.59 -3.92
C ASP A 100 -7.63 3.43 -3.33
N LEU A 101 -7.39 2.40 -4.14
CA LEU A 101 -6.59 1.24 -3.80
C LEU A 101 -5.24 1.31 -4.50
N TYR A 102 -4.17 1.37 -3.71
CA TYR A 102 -2.79 1.38 -4.17
C TYR A 102 -2.23 -0.04 -4.07
N VAL A 103 -1.60 -0.53 -5.13
CA VAL A 103 -0.93 -1.84 -5.13
C VAL A 103 0.48 -1.66 -5.66
N LEU A 104 1.46 -1.92 -4.79
CA LEU A 104 2.86 -1.80 -5.12
C LEU A 104 3.43 -3.18 -5.47
N TYR A 105 4.00 -3.31 -6.67
CA TYR A 105 4.63 -4.51 -7.18
C TYR A 105 6.14 -4.32 -7.27
N ARG A 106 6.91 -5.37 -6.96
CA ARG A 106 8.35 -5.42 -7.20
C ARG A 106 8.64 -5.54 -8.70
N LEU A 107 9.65 -4.83 -9.18
CA LEU A 107 10.13 -4.94 -10.57
C LEU A 107 11.54 -5.57 -10.61
N ASN A 108 11.63 -6.85 -10.96
CA ASN A 108 12.89 -7.61 -10.96
C ASN A 108 13.72 -7.36 -12.24
N GLU A 109 14.16 -6.13 -12.50
CA GLU A 109 14.84 -5.73 -13.75
C GLU A 109 14.07 -6.03 -15.05
N LEU A 110 12.77 -6.32 -14.94
CA LEU A 110 11.90 -6.69 -16.05
C LEU A 110 11.67 -5.51 -16.99
N LYS A 111 12.46 -5.41 -18.07
CA LYS A 111 12.46 -4.26 -18.99
C LYS A 111 11.60 -4.44 -20.23
N LYS A 112 11.34 -5.69 -20.65
CA LYS A 112 10.69 -5.99 -21.93
C LYS A 112 9.44 -6.82 -21.75
N ARG A 113 8.39 -6.47 -22.50
CA ARG A 113 7.12 -7.20 -22.51
C ARG A 113 7.03 -8.12 -23.71
N LEU A 114 6.18 -9.15 -23.62
CA LEU A 114 5.99 -10.12 -24.69
C LEU A 114 5.48 -9.47 -25.99
N ASP A 115 4.71 -8.38 -25.92
CA ASP A 115 4.27 -7.63 -27.11
C ASP A 115 5.40 -6.92 -27.86
N GLN A 116 6.55 -6.74 -27.21
CA GLN A 116 7.75 -6.11 -27.75
C GLN A 116 8.79 -7.14 -28.19
N GLU A 117 8.55 -8.43 -27.95
CA GLU A 117 9.45 -9.50 -28.38
C GLU A 117 9.44 -9.72 -29.88
N ASP A 118 10.51 -10.33 -30.39
CA ASP A 118 10.56 -10.89 -31.72
C ASP A 118 9.79 -12.23 -31.78
N GLN A 119 9.71 -12.83 -32.97
CA GLN A 119 8.98 -14.08 -33.16
C GLN A 119 9.60 -15.20 -32.31
N LEU A 120 8.78 -15.84 -31.47
CA LEU A 120 9.27 -16.89 -30.58
C LEU A 120 9.59 -18.16 -31.37
N ASN A 121 10.71 -18.79 -31.02
CA ASN A 121 11.04 -20.13 -31.47
C ASN A 121 10.27 -21.21 -30.68
N GLN A 122 10.47 -22.49 -31.04
CA GLN A 122 9.77 -23.60 -30.40
C GLN A 122 10.04 -23.74 -28.90
N GLU A 123 11.30 -23.59 -28.49
CA GLU A 123 11.72 -23.74 -27.10
C GLU A 123 11.12 -22.63 -26.24
N GLN A 124 11.19 -21.39 -26.73
CA GLN A 124 10.59 -20.22 -26.08
C GLN A 124 9.07 -20.32 -25.99
N ALA A 125 8.40 -20.81 -27.03
CA ALA A 125 6.95 -20.98 -27.05
C ALA A 125 6.49 -22.11 -26.12
N LEU A 126 7.25 -23.20 -26.04
CA LEU A 126 6.99 -24.28 -25.10
C LEU A 126 7.18 -23.80 -23.66
N GLU A 127 8.26 -23.07 -23.38
CA GLU A 127 8.52 -22.50 -22.05
C GLU A 127 7.40 -21.55 -21.64
N LEU A 128 6.94 -20.67 -22.53
CA LEU A 128 5.81 -19.77 -22.27
C LEU A 128 4.52 -20.52 -21.92
N LEU A 129 4.18 -21.59 -22.66
CA LEU A 129 3.03 -22.45 -22.33
C LEU A 129 3.20 -23.13 -20.97
N THR A 130 4.41 -23.60 -20.67
CA THR A 130 4.75 -24.23 -19.40
C THR A 130 4.63 -23.25 -18.24
N THR A 131 5.09 -21.99 -18.39
CA THR A 131 4.87 -20.90 -17.42
C THR A 131 3.38 -20.68 -17.17
N PHE A 132 2.56 -20.60 -18.23
CA PHE A 132 1.11 -20.43 -18.06
C PHE A 132 0.47 -21.60 -17.32
N CYS A 133 0.88 -22.82 -17.64
CA CYS A 133 0.44 -24.02 -16.94
C CYS A 133 0.80 -23.94 -15.45
N LYS A 134 2.08 -23.71 -15.12
CA LYS A 134 2.56 -23.56 -13.74
C LYS A 134 1.78 -22.48 -13.00
N ASN A 135 1.62 -21.29 -13.58
CA ASN A 135 0.85 -20.20 -12.94
C ASN A 135 -0.60 -20.59 -12.65
N LEU A 136 -1.29 -21.29 -13.55
CA LEU A 136 -2.67 -21.75 -13.28
C LEU A 136 -2.73 -22.71 -12.10
N LEU A 137 -1.75 -23.60 -11.99
CA LEU A 137 -1.66 -24.58 -10.90
C LEU A 137 -1.44 -23.90 -9.55
N ILE A 138 -0.65 -22.83 -9.55
CA ILE A 138 -0.32 -22.02 -8.38
C ILE A 138 -1.50 -21.13 -7.97
N THR A 139 -2.05 -20.39 -8.92
CA THR A 139 -2.98 -19.29 -8.62
C THR A 139 -4.44 -19.69 -8.71
N GLY A 140 -4.80 -20.60 -9.61
CA GLY A 140 -6.18 -20.92 -9.97
C GLY A 140 -7.05 -21.43 -8.81
N ARG A 141 -6.46 -21.86 -7.69
CA ARG A 141 -7.20 -22.28 -6.48
C ARG A 141 -7.30 -21.19 -5.41
N THR A 142 -6.43 -20.19 -5.48
CA THR A 142 -6.22 -19.22 -4.42
C THR A 142 -6.79 -17.85 -4.78
N THR A 143 -6.56 -17.41 -6.03
CA THR A 143 -6.85 -16.06 -6.49
C THR A 143 -6.99 -15.97 -8.00
N TYR A 144 -7.66 -14.93 -8.51
CA TYR A 144 -7.83 -14.70 -9.95
C TYR A 144 -6.89 -13.63 -10.53
N GLU A 145 -5.99 -13.07 -9.73
CA GLU A 145 -5.14 -11.93 -10.11
C GLU A 145 -4.24 -12.21 -11.32
N PHE A 146 -3.72 -13.42 -11.47
CA PHE A 146 -2.75 -13.73 -12.53
C PHE A 146 -3.38 -14.54 -13.68
N LEU A 147 -4.71 -14.49 -13.80
CA LEU A 147 -5.44 -15.29 -14.78
C LEU A 147 -5.82 -14.50 -16.05
N ASP A 148 -5.56 -13.20 -16.10
CA ASP A 148 -5.74 -12.40 -17.31
C ASP A 148 -4.51 -12.47 -18.23
N LEU A 149 -4.52 -13.43 -19.16
CA LEU A 149 -3.40 -13.62 -20.08
C LEU A 149 -3.54 -12.73 -21.32
N ALA A 150 -2.57 -11.83 -21.45
CA ALA A 150 -2.32 -11.06 -22.66
C ALA A 150 -0.83 -10.67 -22.75
N PRO A 151 -0.25 -10.45 -23.95
CA PRO A 151 1.18 -10.16 -24.10
C PRO A 151 1.67 -8.94 -23.31
N GLN A 152 0.83 -7.92 -23.15
CA GLN A 152 1.10 -6.74 -22.32
C GLN A 152 1.23 -7.03 -20.82
N ASN A 153 0.67 -8.14 -20.34
CA ASN A 153 0.71 -8.53 -18.93
C ASN A 153 1.90 -9.46 -18.65
N ILE A 154 2.72 -9.78 -19.66
CA ILE A 154 3.80 -10.76 -19.55
C ILE A 154 5.12 -10.05 -19.80
N PHE A 155 6.00 -10.10 -18.81
CA PHE A 155 7.38 -9.65 -18.92
C PHE A 155 8.29 -10.80 -19.32
N VAL A 156 9.35 -10.46 -20.03
CA VAL A 156 10.32 -11.41 -20.56
C VAL A 156 11.68 -11.12 -19.93
N ASP A 157 12.29 -12.15 -19.36
CA ASP A 157 13.64 -12.11 -18.82
C ASP A 157 14.45 -13.29 -19.34
N GLY A 158 15.20 -13.06 -20.43
CA GLY A 158 15.93 -14.11 -21.12
C GLY A 158 15.00 -15.21 -21.64
N LYS A 159 15.02 -16.38 -20.98
CA LYS A 159 14.13 -17.52 -21.29
C LYS A 159 12.90 -17.58 -20.36
N ASN A 160 12.87 -16.78 -19.30
CA ASN A 160 11.84 -16.80 -18.29
C ASN A 160 10.72 -15.80 -18.63
N TYR A 161 9.52 -16.12 -18.16
CA TYR A 161 8.34 -15.28 -18.34
C TYR A 161 7.70 -14.99 -16.99
N VAL A 162 7.36 -13.72 -16.76
CA VAL A 162 6.74 -13.26 -15.52
C VAL A 162 5.37 -12.67 -15.84
N ILE A 163 4.33 -13.26 -15.29
CA ILE A 163 2.93 -12.86 -15.43
C ILE A 163 2.62 -11.79 -14.39
N SER A 164 2.08 -10.68 -14.87
CA SER A 164 1.64 -9.58 -14.03
C SER A 164 0.13 -9.52 -13.93
N ASN A 165 -0.34 -8.86 -12.87
CA ASN A 165 -1.75 -8.62 -12.58
C ASN A 165 -2.21 -7.19 -12.98
N MET A 166 -1.42 -6.52 -13.82
CA MET A 166 -1.67 -5.10 -14.07
C MET A 166 -2.78 -4.86 -15.10
N GLY A 167 -3.21 -5.90 -15.83
CA GLY A 167 -4.31 -5.83 -16.79
C GLY A 167 -4.14 -4.69 -17.79
N ILE A 168 -2.90 -4.44 -18.25
CA ILE A 168 -2.46 -3.21 -18.95
C ILE A 168 -3.02 -3.17 -20.37
N SER A 169 -4.32 -2.99 -20.53
CA SER A 169 -4.92 -2.53 -21.79
C SER A 169 -6.36 -2.03 -21.57
N TYR A 170 -6.64 -0.81 -22.01
CA TYR A 170 -7.97 -0.19 -21.89
C TYR A 170 -8.73 -0.24 -23.22
N LYS A 171 -10.02 -0.62 -23.19
CA LYS A 171 -10.91 -0.66 -24.36
C LYS A 171 -10.95 0.70 -25.07
N GLY A 172 -10.51 0.76 -26.33
CA GLY A 172 -10.36 2.01 -27.10
C GLY A 172 -8.93 2.56 -27.16
N SER A 173 -7.98 1.95 -26.46
CA SER A 173 -6.54 2.20 -26.69
C SER A 173 -6.04 1.43 -27.90
N LYS A 174 -4.95 1.91 -28.52
CA LYS A 174 -4.22 1.21 -29.61
C LYS A 174 -3.74 -0.20 -29.22
N PHE A 175 -3.71 -0.52 -27.92
CA PHE A 175 -3.15 -1.75 -27.37
C PHE A 175 -4.22 -2.73 -26.86
N HIS A 176 -5.50 -2.37 -26.84
CA HIS A 176 -6.57 -3.30 -26.44
C HIS A 176 -6.82 -4.32 -27.54
N ARG A 177 -6.62 -5.59 -27.20
CA ARG A 177 -6.78 -6.71 -28.13
C ARG A 177 -7.56 -7.83 -27.46
N PRO A 178 -8.58 -8.40 -28.11
CA PRO A 178 -9.32 -9.51 -27.56
C PRO A 178 -8.46 -10.79 -27.55
N TYR A 179 -8.46 -11.48 -26.42
CA TYR A 179 -7.94 -12.85 -26.28
C TYR A 179 -9.01 -13.86 -25.82
N THR A 180 -10.22 -13.36 -25.56
CA THR A 180 -11.37 -14.16 -25.12
C THR A 180 -12.57 -13.83 -26.00
N PRO A 181 -13.19 -14.83 -26.65
CA PRO A 181 -14.40 -14.62 -27.44
C PRO A 181 -15.55 -14.09 -26.58
N SER A 182 -16.34 -13.14 -27.11
CA SER A 182 -17.53 -12.63 -26.39
C SER A 182 -18.59 -13.71 -26.12
N THR A 183 -18.54 -14.82 -26.86
CA THR A 183 -19.40 -16.00 -26.68
C THR A 183 -18.88 -17.02 -25.67
N ASP A 184 -17.69 -16.83 -25.09
CA ASP A 184 -17.10 -17.75 -24.13
C ASP A 184 -17.97 -17.88 -22.87
N ASN A 185 -18.09 -19.10 -22.34
CA ASN A 185 -19.02 -19.39 -21.24
C ASN A 185 -18.66 -18.67 -19.94
N TYR A 186 -17.42 -18.21 -19.78
CA TYR A 186 -17.02 -17.36 -18.66
C TYR A 186 -17.87 -16.08 -18.55
N TYR A 187 -18.26 -15.48 -19.68
CA TYR A 187 -19.10 -14.28 -19.65
C TYR A 187 -20.56 -14.56 -19.26
N LYS A 188 -21.00 -15.83 -19.35
CA LYS A 188 -22.32 -16.27 -18.89
C LYS A 188 -22.29 -16.68 -17.42
N ASP A 189 -21.25 -17.40 -17.02
CA ASP A 189 -21.03 -17.90 -15.66
C ASP A 189 -19.55 -17.79 -15.29
N LYS A 190 -19.25 -16.92 -14.32
CA LYS A 190 -17.89 -16.65 -13.81
C LYS A 190 -17.39 -17.71 -12.83
N SER A 191 -17.77 -18.98 -13.01
CA SER A 191 -17.29 -20.08 -12.19
C SER A 191 -15.81 -20.36 -12.43
N LEU A 192 -15.14 -20.92 -11.42
CA LEU A 192 -13.73 -21.34 -11.53
C LEU A 192 -13.52 -22.34 -12.68
N ALA A 193 -14.49 -23.24 -12.91
CA ALA A 193 -14.43 -24.19 -14.01
C ALA A 193 -14.33 -23.47 -15.37
N ASN A 194 -15.24 -22.54 -15.65
CA ASN A 194 -15.19 -21.77 -16.90
C ASN A 194 -13.92 -20.95 -17.01
N LEU A 195 -13.46 -20.33 -15.93
CA LEU A 195 -12.22 -19.55 -15.91
C LEU A 195 -10.99 -20.39 -16.30
N ILE A 196 -10.91 -21.65 -15.86
CA ILE A 196 -9.84 -22.59 -16.25
C ILE A 196 -9.85 -22.87 -17.76
N TYR A 197 -11.03 -23.07 -18.36
CA TYR A 197 -11.18 -23.24 -19.80
C TYR A 197 -10.81 -21.98 -20.58
N THR A 198 -11.24 -20.81 -20.09
CA THR A 198 -10.92 -19.52 -20.69
C THR A 198 -9.42 -19.24 -20.62
N TYR A 199 -8.79 -19.48 -19.48
CA TYR A 199 -7.35 -19.29 -19.28
C TYR A 199 -6.54 -20.18 -20.23
N SER A 200 -6.90 -21.46 -20.37
CA SER A 200 -6.20 -22.38 -21.27
C SER A 200 -6.33 -21.94 -22.75
N PHE A 201 -7.49 -21.43 -23.13
CA PHE A 201 -7.70 -20.85 -24.46
C PHE A 201 -6.87 -19.57 -24.68
N GLN A 202 -6.89 -18.64 -23.72
CA GLN A 202 -6.11 -17.40 -23.78
C GLN A 202 -4.61 -17.72 -23.91
N ALA A 203 -4.10 -18.66 -23.11
CA ALA A 203 -2.72 -19.12 -23.16
C ALA A 203 -2.31 -19.60 -24.56
N GLY A 204 -3.14 -20.46 -25.17
CA GLY A 204 -2.92 -20.93 -26.53
C GLY A 204 -2.92 -19.80 -27.56
N LEU A 205 -3.83 -18.83 -27.40
CA LEU A 205 -3.98 -17.73 -28.35
C LEU A 205 -2.82 -16.73 -28.23
N VAL A 206 -2.36 -16.46 -27.01
CA VAL A 206 -1.16 -15.65 -26.74
C VAL A 206 0.07 -16.27 -27.39
N VAL A 207 0.29 -17.57 -27.19
CA VAL A 207 1.43 -18.29 -27.78
C VAL A 207 1.34 -18.32 -29.31
N LEU A 208 0.15 -18.59 -29.86
CA LEU A 208 -0.06 -18.56 -31.31
C LEU A 208 0.28 -17.19 -31.89
N CYS A 209 -0.16 -16.10 -31.25
CA CYS A 209 0.15 -14.74 -31.69
C CYS A 209 1.65 -14.44 -31.54
N ALA A 210 2.31 -14.96 -30.50
CA ALA A 210 3.74 -14.73 -30.26
C ALA A 210 4.64 -15.44 -31.30
N ILE A 211 4.28 -16.65 -31.74
CA ILE A 211 5.02 -17.40 -32.77
C ILE A 211 4.71 -16.96 -34.20
N THR A 212 3.60 -16.24 -34.44
CA THR A 212 3.20 -15.82 -35.80
C THR A 212 3.26 -14.32 -36.03
N LYS A 213 3.33 -13.52 -34.96
CA LYS A 213 3.13 -12.06 -34.95
C LYS A 213 1.77 -11.60 -35.49
N ILE A 214 0.78 -12.50 -35.51
CA ILE A 214 -0.61 -12.12 -35.76
C ILE A 214 -1.09 -11.20 -34.62
N ASN A 215 -1.69 -10.08 -34.97
CA ASN A 215 -2.45 -9.28 -34.02
C ASN A 215 -3.76 -10.02 -33.73
N SER A 216 -4.01 -10.38 -32.47
CA SER A 216 -5.19 -11.17 -32.12
C SER A 216 -6.49 -10.55 -32.60
N ALA A 217 -6.60 -9.21 -32.70
CA ALA A 217 -7.77 -8.53 -33.24
C ALA A 217 -8.18 -8.99 -34.66
N ASP A 218 -7.23 -9.42 -35.51
CA ASP A 218 -7.53 -9.92 -36.84
C ASP A 218 -8.34 -11.25 -36.80
N LEU A 219 -8.20 -12.00 -35.70
CA LEU A 219 -8.89 -13.26 -35.44
C LEU A 219 -10.31 -13.07 -34.88
N PHE A 220 -10.75 -11.83 -34.64
CA PHE A 220 -12.09 -11.54 -34.13
C PHE A 220 -12.89 -10.63 -35.08
N PHE A 221 -14.21 -10.75 -35.02
CA PHE A 221 -15.14 -9.78 -35.57
C PHE A 221 -15.26 -8.55 -34.65
N GLU A 222 -15.83 -7.46 -35.16
CA GLU A 222 -16.01 -6.22 -34.39
C GLU A 222 -16.92 -6.41 -33.16
N ASP A 223 -17.83 -7.38 -33.19
CA ASP A 223 -18.70 -7.76 -32.07
C ASP A 223 -18.01 -8.68 -31.04
N GLY A 224 -16.73 -9.00 -31.24
CA GLY A 224 -15.92 -9.83 -30.35
C GLY A 224 -16.08 -11.33 -30.54
N GLN A 225 -16.83 -11.79 -31.56
CA GLN A 225 -16.88 -13.21 -31.92
C GLN A 225 -15.57 -13.65 -32.59
N LEU A 226 -15.15 -14.89 -32.34
CA LEU A 226 -13.94 -15.45 -32.95
C LEU A 226 -14.20 -15.90 -34.40
N LYS A 227 -13.29 -15.56 -35.31
CA LYS A 227 -13.26 -16.05 -36.69
C LYS A 227 -12.63 -17.45 -36.74
N ASP A 228 -13.38 -18.47 -36.32
CA ASP A 228 -12.89 -19.85 -36.22
C ASP A 228 -12.23 -20.35 -37.50
N ASN A 229 -12.86 -20.08 -38.65
CA ASN A 229 -12.35 -20.44 -39.97
C ASN A 229 -10.92 -19.90 -40.22
N ILE A 230 -10.63 -18.67 -39.79
CA ILE A 230 -9.30 -18.07 -39.90
C ILE A 230 -8.34 -18.74 -38.93
N LEU A 231 -8.73 -18.92 -37.66
CA LEU A 231 -7.91 -19.60 -36.66
C LEU A 231 -7.52 -21.02 -37.09
N GLN A 232 -8.49 -21.82 -37.56
CA GLN A 232 -8.24 -23.16 -38.08
C GLN A 232 -7.35 -23.14 -39.32
N SER A 233 -7.49 -22.13 -40.19
CA SER A 233 -6.62 -21.95 -41.35
C SER A 233 -5.18 -21.65 -40.94
N VAL A 234 -4.96 -20.82 -39.92
CA VAL A 234 -3.63 -20.53 -39.35
C VAL A 234 -3.00 -21.81 -38.79
N LEU A 235 -3.73 -22.55 -37.94
CA LEU A 235 -3.25 -23.82 -37.37
C LEU A 235 -2.98 -24.87 -38.47
N LYS A 236 -3.78 -24.87 -39.54
CA LYS A 236 -3.55 -25.73 -40.71
C LYS A 236 -2.25 -25.35 -41.41
N VAL A 237 -2.02 -24.06 -41.71
CA VAL A 237 -0.77 -23.60 -42.35
C VAL A 237 0.46 -23.98 -41.52
N LEU A 238 0.40 -23.77 -40.19
CA LEU A 238 1.51 -24.12 -39.32
C LEU A 238 1.81 -25.63 -39.32
N ARG A 239 0.79 -26.49 -39.22
CA ARG A 239 0.94 -27.95 -39.29
C ARG A 239 1.47 -28.41 -40.63
N GLU A 240 0.93 -27.86 -41.70
CA GLU A 240 1.34 -28.16 -43.05
C GLU A 240 2.80 -27.75 -43.29
N ASN A 241 3.29 -26.63 -42.75
CA ASN A 241 4.72 -26.27 -42.87
C ASN A 241 5.68 -27.24 -42.18
N GLN A 242 5.19 -28.11 -41.30
CA GLN A 242 6.03 -29.11 -40.63
C GLN A 242 6.25 -30.39 -41.45
N LYS A 243 5.52 -30.56 -42.56
CA LYS A 243 5.65 -31.75 -43.42
C LYS A 243 6.82 -31.59 -44.38
N SER A 244 7.73 -32.56 -44.42
CA SER A 244 8.89 -32.59 -45.31
C SER A 244 8.58 -33.15 -46.70
N ASP A 245 7.56 -34.00 -46.84
CA ASP A 245 7.25 -34.69 -48.09
C ASP A 245 5.98 -34.11 -48.75
N ARG A 246 6.17 -33.43 -49.89
CA ARG A 246 5.10 -32.98 -50.77
C ARG A 246 5.46 -33.13 -52.23
N THR A 247 4.45 -33.46 -53.03
CA THR A 247 4.56 -33.33 -54.49
C THR A 247 4.68 -31.85 -54.87
N LYS A 248 5.27 -31.56 -56.04
CA LYS A 248 5.39 -30.18 -56.54
C LYS A 248 4.02 -29.50 -56.70
N GLU A 249 2.99 -30.24 -57.09
CA GLU A 249 1.62 -29.73 -57.25
C GLU A 249 0.98 -29.37 -55.90
N ASP A 250 1.15 -30.23 -54.89
CA ASP A 250 0.64 -29.96 -53.55
C ASP A 250 1.33 -28.76 -52.89
N GLN A 251 2.64 -28.61 -53.13
CA GLN A 251 3.39 -27.45 -52.65
C GLN A 251 2.86 -26.15 -53.27
N GLN A 252 2.60 -26.10 -54.58
CA GLN A 252 2.02 -24.92 -55.23
C GLN A 252 0.61 -24.58 -54.70
N ARG A 253 -0.25 -25.59 -54.51
CA ARG A 253 -1.59 -25.40 -53.93
C ARG A 253 -1.51 -24.85 -52.51
N PHE A 254 -0.57 -25.36 -51.73
CA PHE A 254 -0.33 -24.95 -50.37
C PHE A 254 0.20 -23.51 -50.29
N ASP A 255 1.18 -23.14 -51.12
CA ASP A 255 1.72 -21.78 -51.16
C ASP A 255 0.63 -20.76 -51.55
N LYS A 256 -0.23 -21.10 -52.53
CA LYS A 256 -1.39 -20.28 -52.89
C LYS A 256 -2.38 -20.12 -51.73
N PHE A 257 -2.63 -21.18 -50.96
CA PHE A 257 -3.48 -21.13 -49.77
C PHE A 257 -2.86 -20.24 -48.69
N LYS A 258 -1.57 -20.38 -48.42
CA LYS A 258 -0.80 -19.56 -47.47
C LYS A 258 -0.83 -18.09 -47.84
N ASP A 259 -0.65 -17.75 -49.13
CA ASP A 259 -0.73 -16.37 -49.62
C ASP A 259 -2.14 -15.79 -49.49
N THR A 260 -3.16 -16.60 -49.73
CA THR A 260 -4.56 -16.19 -49.56
C THR A 260 -4.86 -15.88 -48.10
N LEU A 261 -4.40 -16.72 -47.17
CA LEU A 261 -4.54 -16.48 -45.74
C LEU A 261 -3.77 -15.24 -45.29
N LYS A 262 -2.53 -15.04 -45.78
CA LYS A 262 -1.72 -13.85 -45.47
C LYS A 262 -2.44 -12.55 -45.89
N LYS A 263 -3.20 -12.56 -46.98
CA LYS A 263 -4.02 -11.41 -47.43
C LYS A 263 -5.26 -11.16 -46.56
N GLN A 264 -5.77 -12.17 -45.86
CA GLN A 264 -6.91 -12.02 -44.96
C GLN A 264 -6.52 -11.48 -43.58
N ILE A 265 -5.24 -11.57 -43.21
CA ILE A 265 -4.73 -11.17 -41.88
C ILE A 265 -3.84 -9.93 -42.05
N ASN A 266 -4.41 -8.76 -41.79
CA ASN A 266 -3.76 -7.47 -42.04
C ASN A 266 -2.42 -7.31 -41.32
N SER A 267 -2.31 -7.82 -40.08
CA SER A 267 -1.06 -7.75 -39.31
C SER A 267 0.11 -8.48 -39.95
N LEU A 268 -0.13 -9.49 -40.81
CA LEU A 268 0.93 -10.26 -41.46
C LEU A 268 1.55 -9.54 -42.67
N ALA A 269 1.02 -8.40 -43.10
CA ALA A 269 1.52 -7.69 -44.28
C ALA A 269 3.01 -7.32 -44.19
N LYS A 270 3.51 -7.03 -42.97
CA LYS A 270 4.90 -6.64 -42.71
C LYS A 270 5.74 -7.74 -42.04
N VAL A 271 5.16 -8.92 -41.82
CA VAL A 271 5.89 -10.04 -41.22
C VAL A 271 6.48 -10.86 -42.36
N GLU A 272 7.81 -10.94 -42.41
CA GLU A 272 8.51 -11.65 -43.48
C GLU A 272 8.17 -13.14 -43.45
N LYS A 273 8.25 -13.78 -42.28
CA LYS A 273 8.25 -15.24 -42.11
C LYS A 273 7.31 -15.75 -41.00
N PRO A 274 6.01 -15.38 -41.01
CA PRO A 274 5.09 -15.62 -39.89
C PRO A 274 4.74 -17.09 -39.64
N PHE A 275 5.12 -17.99 -40.53
CA PHE A 275 4.83 -19.42 -40.44
C PHE A 275 6.11 -20.27 -40.54
N GLU A 276 7.29 -19.65 -40.54
CA GLU A 276 8.56 -20.38 -40.53
C GLU A 276 8.96 -20.71 -39.08
N GLY A 277 9.59 -21.87 -38.90
CA GLY A 277 9.97 -22.42 -37.59
C GLY A 277 9.53 -23.87 -37.45
N ASP A 278 10.32 -24.66 -36.71
CA ASP A 278 9.87 -25.97 -36.25
C ASP A 278 8.92 -25.74 -35.07
N TYR A 279 7.70 -26.25 -35.15
CA TYR A 279 6.71 -26.14 -34.07
C TYR A 279 6.00 -27.47 -33.82
N LYS A 280 6.60 -28.59 -34.29
CA LYS A 280 5.97 -29.92 -34.26
C LYS A 280 5.46 -30.33 -32.89
N THR A 281 6.21 -30.01 -31.83
CA THR A 281 5.85 -30.42 -30.46
C THR A 281 4.70 -29.60 -29.89
N ILE A 282 4.60 -28.30 -30.22
CA ILE A 282 3.59 -27.42 -29.59
C ILE A 282 2.26 -27.43 -30.35
N LEU A 283 2.26 -27.71 -31.65
CA LEU A 283 1.06 -27.64 -32.48
C LEU A 283 -0.07 -28.60 -32.06
N PRO A 284 0.21 -29.86 -31.63
CA PRO A 284 -0.82 -30.73 -31.06
C PRO A 284 -1.47 -30.11 -29.82
N ILE A 285 -0.67 -29.52 -28.92
CA ILE A 285 -1.15 -28.86 -27.70
C ILE A 285 -2.04 -27.68 -28.05
N LEU A 286 -1.55 -26.76 -28.91
CA LEU A 286 -2.31 -25.60 -29.37
C LEU A 286 -3.64 -26.00 -30.01
N SER A 287 -3.65 -27.06 -30.83
CA SER A 287 -4.86 -27.55 -31.48
C SER A 287 -5.92 -28.04 -30.48
N GLN A 288 -5.50 -28.61 -29.35
CA GLN A 288 -6.41 -29.10 -28.31
C GLN A 288 -6.99 -27.95 -27.47
N ILE A 289 -6.17 -26.98 -27.06
CA ILE A 289 -6.60 -25.89 -26.16
C ILE A 289 -7.33 -24.74 -26.89
N LEU A 290 -7.09 -24.58 -28.21
CA LEU A 290 -7.76 -23.58 -29.05
C LEU A 290 -9.07 -24.07 -29.68
N SER A 291 -9.58 -25.25 -29.28
CA SER A 291 -10.88 -25.73 -29.74
C SER A 291 -12.01 -24.80 -29.29
N LEU A 292 -12.89 -24.42 -30.20
CA LEU A 292 -14.12 -23.67 -29.86
C LEU A 292 -15.19 -24.53 -29.21
N ASP A 293 -15.21 -25.82 -29.53
CA ASP A 293 -16.07 -26.78 -28.84
C ASP A 293 -15.48 -27.01 -27.45
N GLN A 294 -16.11 -26.43 -26.43
CA GLN A 294 -15.65 -26.53 -25.04
C GLN A 294 -15.60 -27.98 -24.55
N GLN A 295 -16.44 -28.87 -25.07
CA GLN A 295 -16.39 -30.30 -24.73
C GLN A 295 -15.15 -31.00 -25.28
N LYS A 296 -14.57 -30.46 -26.37
CA LYS A 296 -13.33 -30.97 -26.99
C LYS A 296 -12.10 -30.15 -26.61
N ARG A 297 -12.30 -28.99 -25.96
CA ARG A 297 -11.21 -28.10 -25.52
C ARG A 297 -10.50 -28.77 -24.35
N SER A 298 -9.22 -29.09 -24.56
CA SER A 298 -8.37 -29.54 -23.46
C SER A 298 -7.99 -28.36 -22.57
N ILE A 299 -7.62 -28.66 -21.33
CA ILE A 299 -7.14 -27.69 -20.34
C ILE A 299 -5.78 -28.15 -19.82
N PHE A 300 -5.01 -27.21 -19.26
CA PHE A 300 -3.67 -27.53 -18.75
C PHE A 300 -3.66 -28.70 -17.76
N GLN A 301 -4.65 -28.79 -16.87
CA GLN A 301 -4.74 -29.90 -15.92
C GLN A 301 -4.86 -31.27 -16.61
N LEU A 302 -5.57 -31.36 -17.73
CA LEU A 302 -5.68 -32.61 -18.50
C LEU A 302 -4.39 -32.91 -19.25
N LEU A 303 -3.75 -31.89 -19.85
CA LEU A 303 -2.51 -32.04 -20.62
C LEU A 303 -1.38 -32.65 -19.79
N ILE A 304 -1.22 -32.22 -18.55
CA ILE A 304 -0.14 -32.70 -17.66
C ILE A 304 -0.45 -34.03 -16.99
N CYS A 305 -1.71 -34.50 -17.05
CA CYS A 305 -2.09 -35.83 -16.57
C CYS A 305 -1.85 -36.93 -17.60
N TYR A 306 -1.56 -36.60 -18.87
CA TYR A 306 -1.20 -37.63 -19.85
C TYR A 306 0.17 -38.24 -19.54
N PRO A 307 0.38 -39.56 -19.80
CA PRO A 307 1.65 -40.22 -19.51
C PRO A 307 2.87 -39.60 -20.19
N ASP A 308 2.68 -39.02 -21.38
CA ASP A 308 3.71 -38.35 -22.16
C ASP A 308 3.96 -36.90 -21.73
N ASN A 309 3.06 -36.30 -20.94
CA ASN A 309 3.09 -34.94 -20.41
C ASN A 309 3.82 -33.97 -21.36
N PRO A 310 3.15 -33.50 -22.43
CA PRO A 310 3.82 -32.79 -23.52
C PRO A 310 4.41 -31.43 -23.12
N LEU A 311 3.98 -30.88 -21.98
CA LEU A 311 4.54 -29.65 -21.38
C LEU A 311 5.75 -29.91 -20.46
N LYS A 312 6.06 -31.18 -20.20
CA LYS A 312 7.14 -31.64 -19.30
C LYS A 312 7.06 -31.00 -17.91
N VAL A 313 5.85 -30.71 -17.44
CA VAL A 313 5.63 -30.18 -16.10
C VAL A 313 5.83 -31.31 -15.12
N GLU A 314 6.98 -31.36 -14.47
CA GLU A 314 7.27 -32.46 -13.55
C GLU A 314 6.36 -32.40 -12.30
N TYR A 315 5.81 -33.56 -11.93
CA TYR A 315 5.13 -33.81 -10.66
C TYR A 315 3.98 -32.85 -10.26
N PRO A 316 2.94 -32.64 -11.08
CA PRO A 316 1.76 -31.90 -10.65
C PRO A 316 0.99 -32.72 -9.61
N PHE A 317 1.26 -32.50 -8.31
CA PHE A 317 0.63 -33.26 -7.23
C PHE A 317 -0.76 -32.68 -6.96
N PHE A 318 -1.73 -33.09 -7.77
CA PHE A 318 -3.13 -32.91 -7.44
C PHE A 318 -3.56 -34.04 -6.53
N GLN A 319 -3.71 -33.73 -5.25
CA GLN A 319 -4.42 -34.48 -4.22
C GLN A 319 -5.26 -35.67 -4.75
N GLN A 320 -4.60 -36.79 -4.99
CA GLN A 320 -5.14 -38.14 -4.93
C GLN A 320 -4.17 -38.96 -4.09
N ALA A 321 -3.93 -38.49 -2.87
CA ALA A 321 -3.40 -39.33 -1.82
C ALA A 321 -4.48 -39.30 -0.73
N ILE A 322 -5.43 -40.22 -0.86
CA ILE A 322 -6.52 -40.41 0.09
C ILE A 322 -5.97 -40.86 1.46
N ASP A 323 -4.71 -41.32 1.51
CA ASP A 323 -4.05 -41.88 2.69
C ASP A 323 -2.63 -41.35 2.94
N VAL A 324 -2.41 -40.04 2.93
CA VAL A 324 -1.15 -39.47 3.45
C VAL A 324 -1.47 -38.43 4.51
N ASP A 325 -1.02 -38.66 5.75
CA ASP A 325 -1.14 -37.76 6.91
C ASP A 325 -0.45 -36.38 6.71
N GLN A 326 0.06 -36.09 5.51
CA GLN A 326 0.73 -34.85 5.17
C GLN A 326 -0.23 -33.89 4.43
N GLN A 327 -0.46 -32.72 5.02
CA GLN A 327 -1.22 -31.63 4.42
C GLN A 327 -0.35 -30.86 3.43
N TYR A 328 -0.03 -31.41 2.25
CA TYR A 328 0.73 -30.70 1.20
C TYR A 328 -0.01 -30.69 -0.14
N VAL A 329 0.01 -29.55 -0.82
CA VAL A 329 -0.57 -29.31 -2.15
C VAL A 329 0.44 -28.52 -2.98
N GLY A 330 0.90 -29.07 -4.11
CA GLY A 330 1.88 -28.40 -4.96
C GLY A 330 2.66 -29.34 -5.86
N PHE A 331 3.90 -28.98 -6.16
CA PHE A 331 4.83 -29.82 -6.93
C PHE A 331 5.78 -30.60 -5.99
N GLY A 332 6.16 -31.83 -6.32
CA GLY A 332 7.09 -32.61 -5.49
C GLY A 332 7.29 -34.06 -5.92
N LYS A 333 8.34 -34.71 -5.43
CA LYS A 333 8.71 -36.08 -5.79
C LYS A 333 8.25 -37.06 -4.70
N LEU A 334 7.74 -38.24 -5.09
CA LEU A 334 7.54 -39.32 -4.14
C LEU A 334 8.87 -40.08 -3.96
N GLN A 335 9.36 -40.17 -2.73
CA GLN A 335 10.54 -40.94 -2.37
C GLN A 335 10.29 -41.64 -1.03
N ASP A 336 10.46 -42.96 -1.00
CA ASP A 336 10.31 -43.78 0.22
C ASP A 336 8.97 -43.53 0.95
N ASP A 337 7.86 -43.53 0.19
CA ASP A 337 6.49 -43.23 0.66
C ASP A 337 6.28 -41.85 1.29
N LYS A 338 7.22 -40.92 1.08
CA LYS A 338 7.11 -39.52 1.49
C LYS A 338 7.14 -38.58 0.30
N ILE A 339 6.32 -37.53 0.37
CA ILE A 339 6.38 -36.45 -0.62
C ILE A 339 7.54 -35.54 -0.24
N ILE A 340 8.45 -35.31 -1.18
CA ILE A 340 9.51 -34.30 -1.10
C ILE A 340 9.08 -33.11 -1.96
N PRO A 341 8.59 -32.00 -1.35
CA PRO A 341 8.24 -30.78 -2.07
C PRO A 341 9.36 -30.30 -2.99
N HIS A 342 9.02 -29.98 -4.24
CA HIS A 342 9.94 -29.43 -5.22
C HIS A 342 9.16 -28.59 -6.23
N GLY A 343 9.47 -27.30 -6.35
CA GLY A 343 8.63 -26.32 -7.04
C GLY A 343 7.63 -25.66 -6.09
N TYR A 344 6.71 -24.87 -6.63
CA TYR A 344 5.72 -24.18 -5.79
C TYR A 344 4.75 -25.14 -5.09
N GLY A 345 4.43 -24.86 -3.84
CA GLY A 345 3.36 -25.52 -3.14
C GLY A 345 3.02 -24.83 -1.84
N TYR A 346 2.06 -25.41 -1.13
CA TYR A 346 1.82 -25.08 0.25
C TYR A 346 1.55 -26.34 1.07
N GLY A 347 1.99 -26.33 2.32
CA GLY A 347 1.68 -27.41 3.23
C GLY A 347 2.01 -27.13 4.68
N LYS A 348 1.40 -27.91 5.56
CA LYS A 348 1.64 -27.84 7.00
C LYS A 348 2.82 -28.73 7.38
N PHE A 349 3.88 -28.11 7.91
CA PHE A 349 5.02 -28.80 8.48
C PHE A 349 5.08 -28.41 9.96
N GLU A 350 5.07 -29.41 10.84
CA GLU A 350 4.90 -29.20 12.29
C GLU A 350 3.60 -28.41 12.59
N ASP A 351 3.72 -27.20 13.13
CA ASP A 351 2.61 -26.29 13.43
C ASP A 351 2.57 -25.02 12.56
N GLN A 352 3.33 -25.02 11.47
CA GLN A 352 3.46 -23.89 10.56
C GLN A 352 2.99 -24.26 9.16
N TRP A 353 2.30 -23.35 8.50
CA TRP A 353 1.99 -23.49 7.09
C TRP A 353 3.09 -22.81 6.28
N HIS A 354 3.61 -23.50 5.29
CA HIS A 354 4.63 -22.98 4.39
C HIS A 354 3.99 -22.81 3.02
N TYR A 355 4.24 -21.66 2.38
CA TYR A 355 3.76 -21.29 1.05
C TYR A 355 4.94 -20.83 0.21
N GLY A 356 5.06 -21.30 -1.02
CA GLY A 356 6.08 -20.81 -1.96
C GLY A 356 6.82 -21.93 -2.66
N VAL A 357 7.96 -21.58 -3.26
CA VAL A 357 8.82 -22.54 -3.98
C VAL A 357 9.63 -23.36 -2.99
N PHE A 358 9.65 -24.67 -3.15
CA PHE A 358 10.49 -25.60 -2.40
C PHE A 358 11.60 -26.15 -3.28
N GLU A 359 12.78 -26.31 -2.71
CA GLU A 359 13.93 -26.97 -3.32
C GLU A 359 14.33 -28.17 -2.46
N ASN A 360 14.03 -29.38 -2.96
CA ASN A 360 14.35 -30.65 -2.31
C ASN A 360 13.85 -30.71 -0.85
N GLY A 361 12.58 -30.34 -0.65
CA GLY A 361 11.91 -30.34 0.64
C GLY A 361 12.12 -29.08 1.48
N ASN A 362 13.06 -28.20 1.12
CA ASN A 362 13.31 -26.95 1.85
C ASN A 362 12.58 -25.78 1.20
N LEU A 363 11.93 -24.94 2.00
CA LEU A 363 11.31 -23.71 1.51
C LEU A 363 12.41 -22.75 0.99
N SER A 364 12.22 -22.24 -0.22
CA SER A 364 13.12 -21.26 -0.84
C SER A 364 13.19 -19.97 -0.04
N LYS A 365 14.20 -19.16 -0.36
CA LYS A 365 14.44 -17.86 0.24
C LYS A 365 13.32 -16.84 0.00
N ASP A 366 12.48 -17.01 -1.01
CA ASP A 366 11.35 -16.10 -1.28
C ASP A 366 10.02 -16.67 -0.74
N GLY A 367 10.07 -17.76 0.03
CA GLY A 367 8.87 -18.38 0.60
C GLY A 367 8.16 -17.53 1.66
N THR A 368 6.99 -18.00 2.06
CA THR A 368 6.17 -17.43 3.13
C THR A 368 5.83 -18.51 4.16
N ILE A 369 5.89 -18.15 5.43
CA ILE A 369 5.53 -19.04 6.54
C ILE A 369 4.36 -18.40 7.28
N GLU A 370 3.26 -19.11 7.44
CA GLU A 370 2.11 -18.72 8.26
C GLU A 370 2.16 -19.49 9.58
N MET A 371 1.98 -18.75 10.67
CA MET A 371 1.94 -19.26 12.03
C MET A 371 0.61 -18.86 12.65
N LYS A 372 -0.11 -19.85 13.21
CA LYS A 372 -1.35 -19.60 13.96
C LYS A 372 -1.07 -19.64 15.45
N THR A 373 -1.30 -18.52 16.11
CA THR A 373 -1.30 -18.44 17.57
C THR A 373 -2.73 -18.41 18.08
N SER A 374 -2.94 -18.52 19.40
CA SER A 374 -4.27 -18.42 20.00
C SER A 374 -4.95 -17.05 19.80
N LYS A 375 -4.18 -16.01 19.47
CA LYS A 375 -4.66 -14.62 19.40
C LYS A 375 -4.46 -13.95 18.03
N ALA A 376 -3.63 -14.49 17.15
CA ALA A 376 -3.27 -13.87 15.87
C ALA A 376 -2.79 -14.89 14.83
N VAL A 377 -2.87 -14.48 13.56
CA VAL A 377 -2.22 -15.16 12.43
C VAL A 377 -1.09 -14.27 11.95
N THR A 378 0.12 -14.82 11.92
CA THR A 378 1.34 -14.11 11.56
C THR A 378 1.96 -14.75 10.32
N TYR A 379 2.26 -13.95 9.31
CA TYR A 379 2.99 -14.35 8.12
C TYR A 379 4.43 -13.83 8.22
N ILE A 380 5.39 -14.70 7.95
CA ILE A 380 6.79 -14.35 7.78
C ILE A 380 7.05 -14.37 6.28
N LEU A 381 7.29 -13.19 5.71
CA LEU A 381 7.59 -13.02 4.30
C LEU A 381 9.11 -12.97 4.14
N LEU A 382 9.69 -13.99 3.52
CA LEU A 382 11.13 -14.05 3.29
C LEU A 382 11.49 -13.22 2.05
N ASN A 383 12.52 -12.36 2.17
CA ASN A 383 13.06 -11.52 1.10
C ASN A 383 12.02 -10.75 0.25
N LEU A 384 10.92 -10.30 0.88
CA LEU A 384 9.91 -9.46 0.19
C LEU A 384 10.55 -8.18 -0.39
N PHE A 385 11.50 -7.61 0.35
CA PHE A 385 12.44 -6.58 -0.11
C PHE A 385 13.83 -7.22 -0.19
N GLU A 386 14.56 -7.04 -1.30
CA GLU A 386 15.86 -7.69 -1.59
C GLU A 386 16.89 -7.64 -0.45
N ASN A 387 16.81 -6.59 0.39
CA ASN A 387 17.78 -6.31 1.45
C ASN A 387 17.32 -6.71 2.85
N HIS A 388 16.11 -7.25 3.01
CA HIS A 388 15.55 -7.60 4.31
C HIS A 388 15.37 -9.10 4.42
N ALA A 389 16.14 -9.72 5.32
CA ALA A 389 16.18 -11.16 5.45
C ALA A 389 14.79 -11.75 5.77
N LYS A 390 13.96 -11.07 6.57
CA LYS A 390 12.64 -11.55 7.02
C LYS A 390 11.75 -10.37 7.41
N ILE A 391 10.48 -10.39 7.00
CA ILE A 391 9.44 -9.42 7.36
C ILE A 391 8.35 -10.14 8.12
N ILE A 392 7.88 -9.55 9.22
CA ILE A 392 6.77 -10.08 10.00
C ILE A 392 5.51 -9.30 9.61
N VAL A 393 4.45 -10.01 9.26
CA VAL A 393 3.13 -9.43 9.01
C VAL A 393 2.13 -10.08 9.93
N GLU A 394 1.63 -9.31 10.89
CA GLU A 394 0.55 -9.73 11.77
C GLU A 394 -0.77 -9.14 11.24
N LEU A 395 -1.70 -10.00 10.81
CA LEU A 395 -2.95 -9.59 10.18
C LEU A 395 -3.72 -8.60 11.07
N ASN A 396 -4.27 -7.53 10.48
CA ASN A 396 -4.90 -6.42 11.19
C ASN A 396 -4.02 -5.71 12.22
N LYS A 397 -2.70 -5.77 12.14
CA LYS A 397 -1.86 -5.08 13.12
C LYS A 397 -0.77 -4.27 12.46
N TYR A 398 0.22 -4.95 11.87
CA TYR A 398 1.35 -4.28 11.24
C TYR A 398 2.09 -5.17 10.26
N ILE A 399 2.89 -4.53 9.43
CA ILE A 399 4.04 -5.08 8.71
C ILE A 399 5.29 -4.56 9.43
N TYR A 400 6.19 -5.46 9.83
CA TYR A 400 7.44 -5.12 10.50
C TYR A 400 8.63 -5.51 9.66
N ILE A 401 9.55 -4.57 9.50
CA ILE A 401 10.78 -4.69 8.71
C ILE A 401 11.95 -4.40 9.65
N GLY A 402 12.77 -5.41 9.96
CA GLY A 402 13.93 -5.22 10.83
C GLY A 402 14.35 -6.49 11.56
N GLU A 403 15.13 -6.31 12.62
CA GLU A 403 15.61 -7.39 13.48
C GLU A 403 14.48 -7.96 14.35
N PHE A 404 14.41 -9.28 14.49
CA PHE A 404 13.37 -9.92 15.28
C PHE A 404 13.92 -11.14 16.02
N ASP A 405 13.26 -11.51 17.12
CA ASP A 405 13.59 -12.71 17.88
C ASP A 405 13.16 -13.95 17.09
N GLU A 406 14.11 -14.77 16.65
CA GLU A 406 13.84 -15.93 15.78
C GLU A 406 13.06 -17.06 16.47
N GLN A 407 12.97 -17.09 17.79
CA GLN A 407 12.22 -18.12 18.52
C GLN A 407 10.77 -17.71 18.73
N LYS A 408 10.55 -16.43 19.06
CA LYS A 408 9.23 -15.87 19.36
C LYS A 408 8.58 -15.20 18.15
N TYR A 409 9.34 -14.93 17.10
CA TYR A 409 8.93 -14.20 15.90
C TYR A 409 8.29 -12.85 16.24
N ILE A 410 8.94 -12.12 17.16
CA ILE A 410 8.51 -10.78 17.59
C ILE A 410 9.59 -9.74 17.27
N PRO A 411 9.22 -8.51 16.89
CA PRO A 411 10.17 -7.41 16.66
C PRO A 411 11.13 -7.23 17.84
N ASN A 412 12.44 -7.19 17.56
CA ASN A 412 13.48 -7.10 18.58
C ASN A 412 14.81 -6.63 17.97
N GLY A 413 15.11 -5.35 18.15
CA GLY A 413 16.25 -4.63 17.59
C GLY A 413 15.81 -3.36 16.87
N GLN A 414 16.62 -2.89 15.94
CA GLN A 414 16.27 -1.75 15.10
C GLN A 414 15.28 -2.19 14.00
N GLY A 415 14.26 -1.38 13.74
CA GLY A 415 13.37 -1.62 12.62
C GLY A 415 12.24 -0.63 12.45
N GLU A 416 11.37 -0.98 11.52
CA GLU A 416 10.27 -0.17 11.04
C GLU A 416 8.96 -0.94 11.17
N ILE A 417 7.94 -0.32 11.76
CA ILE A 417 6.57 -0.83 11.83
C ILE A 417 5.70 0.02 10.90
N ILE A 418 5.09 -0.61 9.91
CA ILE A 418 4.07 -0.02 9.05
C ILE A 418 2.73 -0.54 9.54
N TYR A 419 1.86 0.35 9.99
CA TYR A 419 0.62 -0.07 10.61
C TYR A 419 -0.49 -0.32 9.60
N VAL A 420 -1.33 -1.29 9.91
CA VAL A 420 -2.53 -1.60 9.14
C VAL A 420 -3.67 -0.67 9.54
N LEU A 421 -4.33 -0.05 8.57
CA LEU A 421 -5.42 0.90 8.78
C LEU A 421 -6.67 0.28 9.41
N THR A 422 -7.04 -0.94 9.01
CA THR A 422 -8.32 -1.55 9.39
C THR A 422 -8.48 -1.73 10.90
N SER A 423 -7.39 -1.91 11.64
CA SER A 423 -7.44 -2.02 13.11
C SER A 423 -7.53 -0.69 13.84
N GLN A 424 -7.25 0.41 13.16
CA GLN A 424 -7.22 1.74 13.75
C GLN A 424 -8.43 2.59 13.38
N LYS A 425 -9.35 2.11 12.53
CA LYS A 425 -10.52 2.88 12.05
C LYS A 425 -11.43 3.39 13.19
N ASN A 426 -11.40 2.75 14.36
CA ASN A 426 -12.16 3.20 15.53
C ASN A 426 -11.45 4.30 16.34
N LEU A 427 -10.16 4.53 16.10
CA LEU A 427 -9.39 5.58 16.76
C LEU A 427 -9.60 6.91 16.03
N PRO A 428 -9.59 8.05 16.74
CA PRO A 428 -9.57 9.35 16.10
C PRO A 428 -8.29 9.51 15.24
N LYS A 429 -8.37 10.24 14.11
CA LYS A 429 -7.25 10.38 13.15
C LYS A 429 -5.94 10.81 13.80
N LYS A 430 -5.99 11.67 14.83
CA LYS A 430 -4.84 12.14 15.63
C LYS A 430 -4.10 11.02 16.39
N ARG A 431 -4.74 9.88 16.61
CA ARG A 431 -4.17 8.67 17.24
C ARG A 431 -3.95 7.53 16.24
N GLN A 432 -4.29 7.72 14.97
CA GLN A 432 -4.03 6.72 13.93
C GLN A 432 -2.57 6.84 13.48
N ILE A 433 -1.78 5.80 13.72
CA ILE A 433 -0.36 5.72 13.42
C ILE A 433 -0.19 5.09 12.04
N ILE A 434 0.63 5.70 11.19
CA ILE A 434 1.00 5.17 9.88
C ILE A 434 2.30 4.35 9.98
N GLN A 435 3.31 4.91 10.62
CA GLN A 435 4.68 4.40 10.59
C GLN A 435 5.37 4.64 11.94
N TYR A 436 6.17 3.68 12.38
CA TYR A 436 7.17 3.84 13.43
C TYR A 436 8.55 3.39 12.92
N GLU A 437 9.61 4.09 13.27
CA GLU A 437 11.01 3.73 12.96
C GLU A 437 11.85 3.93 14.23
N GLY A 438 12.54 2.89 14.70
CA GLY A 438 13.39 2.98 15.89
C GLY A 438 13.71 1.65 16.57
N GLU A 439 14.12 1.73 17.83
CA GLU A 439 14.49 0.57 18.65
C GLU A 439 13.25 -0.09 19.25
N ILE A 440 13.19 -1.43 19.15
CA ILE A 440 12.11 -2.25 19.71
C ILE A 440 12.73 -3.36 20.53
N LYS A 441 12.20 -3.63 21.72
CA LYS A 441 12.63 -4.73 22.57
C LYS A 441 11.46 -5.66 22.85
N LEU A 442 11.54 -6.89 22.35
CA LEU A 442 10.51 -7.92 22.53
C LEU A 442 9.08 -7.42 22.22
N GLY A 443 8.92 -6.66 21.13
CA GLY A 443 7.64 -6.11 20.69
C GLY A 443 7.21 -4.80 21.37
N GLU A 444 8.03 -4.23 22.27
CA GLU A 444 7.79 -2.92 22.89
C GLU A 444 8.75 -1.87 22.33
N LYS A 445 8.20 -0.74 21.85
CA LYS A 445 8.97 0.43 21.42
C LYS A 445 9.78 0.99 22.58
N ILE A 446 11.03 1.38 22.32
CA ILE A 446 11.93 1.97 23.31
C ILE A 446 12.18 3.45 22.98
N ASP A 447 12.69 3.72 21.79
CA ASP A 447 13.05 5.06 21.32
C ASP A 447 12.97 5.09 19.80
N GLY A 448 12.43 6.19 19.24
CA GLY A 448 12.25 6.29 17.81
C GLY A 448 11.28 7.37 17.37
N LYS A 449 10.83 7.25 16.13
CA LYS A 449 9.95 8.21 15.48
C LYS A 449 8.64 7.58 15.06
N GLU A 450 7.53 8.21 15.40
CA GLU A 450 6.17 7.80 15.06
C GLU A 450 5.50 8.87 14.18
N ILE A 451 4.82 8.45 13.11
CA ILE A 451 4.13 9.32 12.16
C ILE A 451 2.65 8.99 12.18
N TYR A 452 1.84 10.03 12.34
CA TYR A 452 0.40 9.94 12.48
C TYR A 452 -0.33 10.34 11.20
N ARG A 453 -1.56 9.88 11.07
CA ARG A 453 -2.40 10.09 9.88
C ARG A 453 -2.79 11.55 9.65
N ASN A 454 -2.85 12.34 10.71
CA ASN A 454 -3.01 13.80 10.63
C ASN A 454 -1.70 14.54 10.28
N LYS A 455 -0.66 13.82 9.82
CA LYS A 455 0.67 14.33 9.43
C LYS A 455 1.53 14.84 10.59
N SER A 456 1.07 14.77 11.83
CA SER A 456 1.95 15.01 12.98
C SER A 456 2.96 13.87 13.13
N ASN A 457 4.03 14.13 13.88
CA ASN A 457 5.00 13.11 14.24
C ASN A 457 5.52 13.30 15.66
N PHE A 458 5.91 12.20 16.29
CA PHE A 458 6.57 12.17 17.58
C PHE A 458 7.97 11.58 17.42
N GLU A 459 8.95 12.13 18.12
CA GLU A 459 10.31 11.61 18.17
C GLU A 459 10.80 11.58 19.62
N GLY A 460 11.13 10.39 20.12
CA GLY A 460 11.60 10.19 21.48
C GLY A 460 11.23 8.82 22.06
N LYS A 461 11.16 8.75 23.39
CA LYS A 461 11.01 7.50 24.14
C LYS A 461 9.57 7.04 24.27
N PHE A 462 9.42 5.73 24.37
CA PHE A 462 8.14 5.04 24.51
C PHE A 462 8.09 4.18 25.77
N VAL A 463 6.88 4.00 26.31
CA VAL A 463 6.58 3.05 27.39
C VAL A 463 5.28 2.35 27.04
N LYS A 464 5.24 1.01 27.10
CA LYS A 464 4.05 0.21 26.70
C LYS A 464 3.50 0.58 25.32
N ASN A 465 4.39 0.85 24.37
CA ASN A 465 4.06 1.28 23.00
C ASN A 465 3.36 2.64 22.85
N THR A 466 3.30 3.46 23.90
CA THR A 466 2.81 4.85 23.82
C THR A 466 3.96 5.85 24.01
N PRO A 467 3.91 7.02 23.34
CA PRO A 467 4.88 8.10 23.56
C PRO A 467 4.99 8.50 25.03
N ARG A 468 6.21 8.75 25.52
CA ARG A 468 6.46 9.14 26.92
C ARG A 468 7.27 10.43 27.09
N GLU A 469 8.41 10.55 26.42
CA GLU A 469 9.30 11.70 26.56
C GLU A 469 9.89 12.04 25.19
N GLY A 470 9.66 13.25 24.69
CA GLY A 470 10.21 13.67 23.41
C GLY A 470 9.46 14.82 22.76
N LEU A 471 9.68 14.93 21.45
CA LEU A 471 9.23 16.02 20.60
C LEU A 471 8.03 15.59 19.76
N PHE A 472 6.85 16.18 20.00
CA PHE A 472 5.74 16.17 19.07
C PHE A 472 5.81 17.36 18.13
N THR A 473 5.79 17.11 16.82
CA THR A 473 5.68 18.13 15.79
C THR A 473 4.30 18.04 15.14
N TYR A 474 3.50 19.09 15.29
CA TYR A 474 2.16 19.21 14.71
C TYR A 474 2.17 19.97 13.38
N GLY A 475 3.08 20.93 13.25
CA GLY A 475 3.29 21.75 12.05
C GLY A 475 4.62 22.51 12.13
N GLN A 476 4.87 23.44 11.21
CA GLN A 476 6.17 24.16 11.16
C GLN A 476 6.46 24.96 12.43
N ASN A 477 5.44 25.61 13.00
CA ASN A 477 5.56 26.47 14.19
C ASN A 477 4.70 25.98 15.36
N HIS A 478 4.33 24.70 15.36
CA HIS A 478 3.56 24.09 16.43
C HIS A 478 4.19 22.76 16.83
N LEU A 479 4.87 22.77 17.97
CA LEU A 479 5.54 21.59 18.52
C LEU A 479 5.50 21.58 20.05
N PHE A 480 5.60 20.39 20.62
CA PHE A 480 5.68 20.17 22.06
C PHE A 480 6.89 19.31 22.38
N ASP A 481 7.77 19.79 23.25
CA ASP A 481 8.95 19.08 23.75
C ASP A 481 8.78 18.80 25.24
N GLY A 482 8.57 17.54 25.62
CA GLY A 482 8.37 17.19 27.02
C GLY A 482 7.83 15.79 27.29
N ILE A 483 7.19 15.65 28.45
CA ILE A 483 6.62 14.41 28.96
C ILE A 483 5.14 14.32 28.59
N ILE A 484 4.76 13.13 28.16
CA ILE A 484 3.42 12.77 27.68
C ILE A 484 2.99 11.49 28.38
N ASP A 485 1.72 11.43 28.73
CA ASP A 485 1.11 10.22 29.28
C ASP A 485 -0.24 9.97 28.60
N GLU A 486 -0.45 8.76 28.08
CA GLU A 486 -1.66 8.39 27.34
C GLU A 486 -2.09 9.44 26.28
N PHE A 487 -1.13 9.97 25.51
CA PHE A 487 -1.34 11.05 24.53
C PHE A 487 -1.81 12.39 25.11
N LYS A 488 -1.59 12.65 26.40
CA LYS A 488 -1.83 13.95 27.04
C LYS A 488 -0.51 14.56 27.50
N ARG A 489 -0.30 15.85 27.23
CA ARG A 489 0.85 16.59 27.75
C ARG A 489 0.80 16.59 29.28
N THR A 490 1.95 16.36 29.93
CA THR A 490 2.07 16.47 31.40
C THR A 490 2.99 17.61 31.80
N SER A 491 4.15 17.72 31.18
CA SER A 491 5.10 18.80 31.45
C SER A 491 6.05 19.00 30.27
N GLY A 492 6.42 20.24 29.97
CA GLY A 492 7.32 20.51 28.85
C GLY A 492 7.17 21.92 28.29
N LYS A 493 7.67 22.08 27.06
CA LYS A 493 7.65 23.31 26.28
C LYS A 493 6.73 23.16 25.07
N LEU A 494 5.66 23.95 25.04
CA LEU A 494 4.77 24.08 23.90
C LEU A 494 5.12 25.35 23.13
N TYR A 495 5.30 25.22 21.83
CA TYR A 495 5.50 26.32 20.90
C TYR A 495 4.24 26.40 20.04
N PHE A 496 3.62 27.58 20.01
CA PHE A 496 2.40 27.83 19.25
C PHE A 496 2.52 29.17 18.54
N GLY A 497 2.93 29.14 17.27
CA GLY A 497 3.31 30.33 16.54
C GLY A 497 4.50 31.01 17.21
N ASP A 498 4.31 32.26 17.64
CA ASP A 498 5.32 33.04 18.36
C ASP A 498 5.18 32.97 19.90
N LEU A 499 4.25 32.15 20.41
CA LEU A 499 4.05 31.91 21.83
C LEU A 499 4.83 30.67 22.28
N ILE A 500 5.48 30.76 23.45
CA ILE A 500 6.14 29.62 24.09
C ILE A 500 5.57 29.46 25.49
N PHE A 501 5.02 28.30 25.80
CA PHE A 501 4.63 27.94 27.17
C PHE A 501 5.58 26.87 27.71
N GLU A 502 6.18 27.10 28.87
CA GLU A 502 7.02 26.13 29.59
C GLU A 502 6.40 25.84 30.96
N GLY A 503 5.97 24.60 31.20
CA GLY A 503 5.34 24.25 32.48
C GLY A 503 4.61 22.92 32.49
N GLU A 504 3.70 22.80 33.44
CA GLU A 504 2.81 21.65 33.64
C GLU A 504 1.49 21.81 32.89
N PHE A 505 0.91 20.66 32.53
CA PHE A 505 -0.34 20.56 31.81
C PHE A 505 -1.32 19.66 32.57
N GLU A 506 -2.61 19.98 32.46
CA GLU A 506 -3.70 19.16 32.99
C GLU A 506 -4.79 19.06 31.93
N ASN A 507 -5.20 17.83 31.59
CA ASN A 507 -6.10 17.56 30.47
C ASN A 507 -5.66 18.28 29.20
N ASP A 508 -4.35 18.26 28.96
CA ASP A 508 -3.72 18.82 27.78
C ASP A 508 -3.79 20.36 27.66
N LYS A 509 -4.15 21.05 28.74
CA LYS A 509 -4.15 22.51 28.83
C LYS A 509 -3.08 23.00 29.81
N PRO A 510 -2.46 24.17 29.59
CA PRO A 510 -1.56 24.79 30.57
C PRO A 510 -2.20 24.83 31.97
N LYS A 511 -1.44 24.42 32.99
CA LYS A 511 -1.86 24.41 34.41
C LYS A 511 -1.04 25.39 35.25
N ASP A 512 0.29 25.26 35.19
CA ASP A 512 1.24 26.13 35.89
C ASP A 512 2.51 26.24 35.05
N GLY A 513 3.03 27.45 34.88
CA GLY A 513 4.22 27.64 34.05
C GLY A 513 4.50 29.08 33.67
N VAL A 514 5.36 29.21 32.66
CA VAL A 514 5.79 30.48 32.06
C VAL A 514 5.30 30.55 30.62
N LEU A 515 4.49 31.56 30.30
CA LEU A 515 4.06 31.90 28.95
C LEU A 515 4.87 33.10 28.44
N ILE A 516 5.65 32.90 27.39
CA ILE A 516 6.49 33.90 26.73
C ILE A 516 5.79 34.33 25.44
N TYR A 517 5.65 35.63 25.25
CA TYR A 517 5.00 36.24 24.09
C TYR A 517 6.02 36.65 23.03
N GLU A 518 5.56 36.86 21.80
CA GLU A 518 6.38 37.31 20.67
C GLU A 518 7.22 38.56 20.98
N ASP A 519 6.65 39.50 21.74
CA ASP A 519 7.30 40.77 22.08
C ASP A 519 8.45 40.61 23.10
N GLY A 520 8.57 39.42 23.69
CA GLY A 520 9.51 39.05 24.76
C GLY A 520 8.98 39.30 26.16
N SER A 521 7.72 39.70 26.33
CA SER A 521 7.07 39.71 27.64
C SER A 521 6.82 38.28 28.12
N GLU A 522 6.74 38.09 29.43
CA GLU A 522 6.53 36.77 30.03
C GLU A 522 5.47 36.86 31.14
N TYR A 523 4.65 35.82 31.26
CA TYR A 523 3.74 35.60 32.38
C TYR A 523 4.15 34.32 33.09
N LYS A 524 4.29 34.35 34.41
CA LYS A 524 4.51 33.19 35.27
C LYS A 524 3.34 33.07 36.26
N GLY A 525 2.65 31.94 36.26
CA GLY A 525 1.58 31.68 37.23
C GLY A 525 0.62 30.57 36.80
N LEU A 526 -0.48 30.46 37.53
CA LEU A 526 -1.50 29.44 37.29
C LEU A 526 -2.42 29.78 36.12
N PHE A 527 -2.92 28.73 35.50
CA PHE A 527 -3.87 28.73 34.39
C PHE A 527 -5.09 27.89 34.75
N ARG A 528 -6.26 28.30 34.25
CA ARG A 528 -7.52 27.54 34.36
C ARG A 528 -8.13 27.44 32.97
N ASN A 529 -8.36 26.22 32.49
CA ASN A 529 -8.85 25.96 31.12
C ASN A 529 -7.99 26.62 30.02
N GLY A 530 -6.68 26.74 30.23
CA GLY A 530 -5.74 27.37 29.30
C GLY A 530 -5.66 28.90 29.39
N GLN A 531 -6.47 29.55 30.24
CA GLN A 531 -6.45 31.00 30.43
C GLN A 531 -5.75 31.38 31.75
N ARG A 532 -5.09 32.54 31.77
CA ARG A 532 -4.47 33.06 33.00
C ARG A 532 -5.53 33.33 34.07
N TYR A 533 -5.41 32.62 35.18
CA TYR A 533 -6.34 32.70 36.30
C TYR A 533 -5.57 32.48 37.60
N CYS A 534 -5.17 33.57 38.26
CA CYS A 534 -4.36 33.49 39.48
C CYS A 534 -4.54 34.75 40.33
N LEU A 535 -4.41 34.64 41.65
CA LEU A 535 -4.40 35.79 42.55
C LEU A 535 -3.00 36.44 42.66
N GLU A 536 -1.95 35.68 42.35
CA GLU A 536 -0.54 36.10 42.51
C GLU A 536 0.29 35.79 41.26
N GLY A 537 -0.26 36.08 40.07
CA GLY A 537 0.49 35.93 38.81
C GLY A 537 1.58 36.99 38.68
N LYS A 538 2.67 36.66 38.00
CA LYS A 538 3.80 37.56 37.74
C LYS A 538 3.93 37.81 36.24
N TYR A 539 3.89 39.06 35.81
CA TYR A 539 4.08 39.45 34.41
C TYR A 539 5.26 40.39 34.26
N THR A 540 6.28 40.01 33.47
CA THR A 540 7.41 40.88 33.13
C THR A 540 7.19 41.46 31.74
N TYR A 541 7.26 42.78 31.62
CA TYR A 541 7.11 43.46 30.34
C TYR A 541 8.32 43.18 29.43
N SER A 542 8.12 43.27 28.11
CA SER A 542 9.14 43.00 27.08
C SER A 542 10.46 43.78 27.20
N ASN A 543 10.49 44.89 27.93
CA ASN A 543 11.70 45.66 28.20
C ASN A 543 12.52 45.10 29.36
N GLY A 544 12.00 44.14 30.13
CA GLY A 544 12.64 43.59 31.33
C GLY A 544 12.82 44.58 32.48
N LYS A 545 12.18 45.76 32.43
CA LYS A 545 12.35 46.84 33.43
C LYS A 545 11.18 46.97 34.38
N VAL A 546 10.00 46.51 33.97
CA VAL A 546 8.77 46.58 34.76
C VAL A 546 8.22 45.18 34.96
N GLN A 547 7.75 44.92 36.17
CA GLN A 547 7.06 43.69 36.53
C GLN A 547 5.74 44.00 37.22
N TYR A 548 4.71 43.22 36.94
CA TYR A 548 3.44 43.23 37.64
C TYR A 548 3.30 41.94 38.46
N ILE A 549 2.88 42.04 39.71
CA ILE A 549 2.51 40.90 40.56
C ILE A 549 1.10 41.14 41.09
N GLY A 550 0.11 40.32 40.73
CA GLY A 550 -1.27 40.54 41.18
C GLY A 550 -2.28 39.61 40.52
N ASN A 551 -3.58 39.93 40.63
CA ASN A 551 -4.58 39.00 40.10
C ASN A 551 -4.75 39.08 38.58
N PHE A 552 -5.10 37.94 38.01
CA PHE A 552 -5.40 37.68 36.61
C PHE A 552 -6.75 36.98 36.52
N ARG A 553 -7.58 37.43 35.57
CA ARG A 553 -8.88 36.83 35.25
C ARG A 553 -9.15 36.96 33.76
N ASP A 554 -9.60 35.86 33.14
CA ASP A 554 -9.99 35.78 31.73
C ASP A 554 -8.91 36.37 30.80
N ASP A 555 -7.65 35.98 31.01
CA ASP A 555 -6.47 36.47 30.28
C ASP A 555 -6.21 37.98 30.37
N THR A 556 -6.62 38.65 31.45
CA THR A 556 -6.32 40.07 31.67
C THR A 556 -5.87 40.35 33.11
N PHE A 557 -5.12 41.43 33.31
CA PHE A 557 -4.86 41.97 34.66
C PHE A 557 -6.20 42.35 35.31
N HIS A 558 -6.44 41.93 36.55
CA HIS A 558 -7.69 42.19 37.24
C HIS A 558 -7.50 42.32 38.76
N GLY A 559 -8.27 43.18 39.41
CA GLY A 559 -8.18 43.48 40.82
C GLY A 559 -6.83 44.08 41.23
N LYS A 560 -6.50 43.90 42.52
CA LYS A 560 -5.27 44.45 43.12
C LYS A 560 -4.00 43.73 42.66
N GLY A 561 -2.93 44.50 42.53
CA GLY A 561 -1.57 44.03 42.29
C GLY A 561 -0.53 45.10 42.59
N VAL A 562 0.73 44.82 42.28
CA VAL A 562 1.88 45.68 42.50
C VAL A 562 2.69 45.78 41.21
N LEU A 563 2.97 47.00 40.73
CA LEU A 563 3.97 47.24 39.70
C LEU A 563 5.33 47.52 40.36
N ILE A 564 6.38 46.89 39.84
CA ILE A 564 7.75 46.98 40.34
C ILE A 564 8.65 47.47 39.20
N LEU A 565 9.39 48.54 39.42
CA LEU A 565 10.52 48.92 38.57
C LEU A 565 11.75 48.13 39.00
N LEU A 566 12.22 47.21 38.16
CA LEU A 566 13.29 46.27 38.53
C LEU A 566 14.65 46.97 38.72
N GLU A 567 14.88 48.12 38.09
CA GLU A 567 16.13 48.88 38.21
C GLU A 567 16.24 49.63 39.56
N THR A 568 15.13 50.15 40.07
CA THR A 568 15.09 50.98 41.28
C THR A 568 14.49 50.25 42.48
N ASN A 569 13.86 49.09 42.25
CA ASN A 569 13.02 48.37 43.20
C ASN A 569 11.85 49.21 43.75
N GLU A 570 11.45 50.28 43.05
CA GLU A 570 10.27 51.09 43.38
C GLU A 570 9.00 50.28 43.10
N GLN A 571 8.05 50.33 44.02
CA GLN A 571 6.81 49.57 43.96
C GLN A 571 5.59 50.48 44.10
N ILE A 572 4.52 50.17 43.36
CA ILE A 572 3.23 50.86 43.50
C ILE A 572 2.08 49.86 43.45
N GLU A 573 1.17 49.98 44.41
CA GLU A 573 -0.09 49.24 44.39
C GLU A 573 -1.00 49.77 43.28
N VAL A 574 -1.55 48.85 42.50
CA VAL A 574 -2.35 49.12 41.33
C VAL A 574 -3.63 48.30 41.39
N ASP A 575 -4.73 48.87 40.89
CA ASP A 575 -5.99 48.17 40.70
C ASP A 575 -6.32 48.13 39.21
N TYR A 576 -6.63 46.94 38.70
CA TYR A 576 -6.96 46.71 37.29
C TYR A 576 -8.39 46.19 37.15
N GLU A 577 -9.08 46.62 36.10
CA GLU A 577 -10.37 46.08 35.71
C GLU A 577 -10.34 45.70 34.22
N TYR A 578 -10.37 44.40 33.93
CA TYR A 578 -10.30 43.83 32.57
C TYR A 578 -9.14 44.42 31.74
N GLY A 579 -7.93 44.43 32.32
CA GLY A 579 -6.72 44.93 31.69
C GLY A 579 -6.54 46.46 31.71
N ARG A 580 -7.50 47.23 32.23
CA ARG A 580 -7.38 48.69 32.37
C ARG A 580 -6.96 49.07 33.78
N CYS A 581 -5.82 49.78 33.91
CA CYS A 581 -5.37 50.31 35.20
C CYS A 581 -6.29 51.45 35.65
N LYS A 582 -6.84 51.35 36.87
CA LYS A 582 -7.68 52.37 37.51
C LYS A 582 -6.87 53.32 38.39
N THR A 583 -5.69 52.90 38.81
CA THR A 583 -4.75 53.73 39.58
C THR A 583 -4.03 54.73 38.69
N ASP A 584 -3.93 55.99 39.13
CA ASP A 584 -3.08 56.98 38.44
C ASP A 584 -1.61 56.71 38.75
N LEU A 585 -0.84 56.37 37.72
CA LEU A 585 0.56 55.99 37.87
C LEU A 585 1.48 57.22 37.96
N PRO A 586 2.51 57.22 38.82
CA PRO A 586 3.56 58.23 38.83
C PRO A 586 4.31 58.32 37.50
N GLU A 587 4.89 59.49 37.18
CA GLU A 587 5.50 59.74 35.86
C GLU A 587 6.68 58.81 35.52
N ASN A 588 7.49 58.41 36.51
CA ASN A 588 8.56 57.40 36.32
C ASN A 588 8.01 56.07 35.77
N PHE A 589 6.89 55.56 36.28
CA PHE A 589 6.22 54.35 35.74
C PHE A 589 5.62 54.61 34.35
N LYS A 590 4.93 55.74 34.15
CA LYS A 590 4.33 56.13 32.86
C LYS A 590 5.38 56.20 31.75
N GLU A 591 6.55 56.78 32.03
CA GLU A 591 7.65 56.88 31.07
C GLU A 591 8.18 55.52 30.62
N VAL A 592 8.45 54.61 31.57
CA VAL A 592 9.00 53.28 31.27
C VAL A 592 7.99 52.45 30.47
N LEU A 593 6.70 52.51 30.83
CA LEU A 593 5.63 51.84 30.09
C LEU A 593 5.43 52.42 28.68
N ARG A 594 5.51 53.76 28.51
CA ARG A 594 5.49 54.41 27.19
C ARG A 594 6.67 53.99 26.31
N LYS A 595 7.88 53.91 26.89
CA LYS A 595 9.08 53.42 26.20
C LYS A 595 8.92 51.96 25.77
N ASN A 596 8.39 51.10 26.65
CA ASN A 596 8.07 49.71 26.33
C ASN A 596 7.12 49.63 25.12
N LYS A 597 6.00 50.36 25.16
CA LYS A 597 5.02 50.37 24.08
C LYS A 597 5.63 50.80 22.74
N LYS A 598 6.51 51.81 22.72
CA LYS A 598 7.23 52.22 21.50
C LYS A 598 8.18 51.14 20.98
N GLN A 599 8.91 50.47 21.87
CA GLN A 599 9.83 49.38 21.49
C GLN A 599 9.08 48.18 20.91
N VAL A 600 7.95 47.80 21.52
CA VAL A 600 7.08 46.72 21.02
C VAL A 600 6.56 47.06 19.61
N MET A 601 6.05 48.29 19.41
CA MET A 601 5.57 48.74 18.09
C MET A 601 6.69 48.71 17.02
N GLN A 602 7.92 49.14 17.37
CA GLN A 602 9.06 49.09 16.44
C GLN A 602 9.47 47.66 16.09
N LYS A 603 9.48 46.74 17.07
CA LYS A 603 9.79 45.32 16.84
C LYS A 603 8.75 44.66 15.93
N MET A 604 7.47 44.97 16.11
CA MET A 604 6.37 44.45 15.28
C MET A 604 6.39 45.03 13.85
N GLU A 605 6.75 46.29 13.65
CA GLU A 605 6.84 46.92 12.32
C GLU A 605 7.99 46.38 11.47
N GLN A 606 9.12 46.00 12.08
CA GLN A 606 10.30 45.48 11.40
C GLN A 606 10.13 44.04 10.88
N LYS A 607 9.11 43.31 11.33
CA LYS A 607 8.94 41.87 11.04
C LYS A 607 7.81 41.51 10.06
N LYS A 608 7.09 42.48 9.45
CA LYS A 608 6.01 42.17 8.49
C LYS A 608 6.50 41.27 7.33
N PRO A 609 6.02 40.02 7.19
CA PRO A 609 6.34 39.18 6.05
C PRO A 609 5.45 39.52 4.84
N GLN A 610 6.03 39.50 3.63
CA GLN A 610 5.28 39.34 2.38
C GLN A 610 5.09 37.84 2.11
N SER A 611 3.93 37.27 2.43
CA SER A 611 3.46 36.04 1.78
C SER A 611 1.95 35.88 1.91
N LYS A 612 1.25 35.93 0.77
CA LYS A 612 -0.15 35.50 0.61
C LYS A 612 -0.13 34.22 -0.20
N GLN A 613 -0.06 33.04 0.43
CA GLN A 613 -0.52 31.78 -0.20
C GLN A 613 -0.54 30.51 0.67
N GLN A 614 -0.26 30.58 1.98
CA GLN A 614 -0.10 29.36 2.81
C GLN A 614 -1.03 29.27 4.03
N LYS A 615 -2.07 30.12 4.13
CA LYS A 615 -3.01 30.09 5.27
C LYS A 615 -3.99 28.92 5.27
N ASN A 616 -4.31 28.35 4.10
CA ASN A 616 -5.41 27.40 3.99
C ASN A 616 -5.09 25.99 4.50
N ASP A 617 -3.80 25.59 4.53
CA ASP A 617 -3.40 24.27 5.02
C ASP A 617 -3.21 24.26 6.55
N ASP A 618 -2.89 25.41 7.15
CA ASP A 618 -2.72 25.56 8.60
C ASP A 618 -4.08 25.67 9.34
N GLU A 619 -5.11 26.29 8.74
CA GLU A 619 -6.45 26.41 9.35
C GLU A 619 -7.11 25.04 9.62
N GLN A 620 -6.89 24.06 8.74
CA GLN A 620 -7.42 22.69 8.90
C GLN A 620 -6.66 21.89 9.96
N ILE A 621 -5.38 22.23 10.20
CA ILE A 621 -4.55 21.64 11.25
C ILE A 621 -4.89 22.30 12.61
N GLU A 622 -5.17 23.60 12.64
CA GLU A 622 -5.60 24.33 13.85
C GLU A 622 -6.95 23.85 14.38
N GLU A 623 -7.98 23.63 13.53
CA GLU A 623 -9.28 23.10 13.96
C GLU A 623 -9.17 21.70 14.61
N ASP A 624 -8.26 20.85 14.12
CA ASP A 624 -8.01 19.50 14.68
C ASP A 624 -7.19 19.54 15.99
N ILE A 625 -6.47 20.63 16.26
CA ILE A 625 -5.66 20.81 17.47
C ILE A 625 -6.44 21.53 18.57
N ASP A 626 -7.30 22.50 18.23
CA ASP A 626 -8.12 23.26 19.20
C ASP A 626 -9.24 22.42 19.85
N GLN A 627 -9.58 21.26 19.27
CA GLN A 627 -10.44 20.25 19.91
C GLN A 627 -9.76 19.54 21.09
N GLY A 628 -8.48 19.81 21.37
CA GLY A 628 -7.73 19.22 22.48
C GLY A 628 -7.49 17.72 22.31
N PHE A 629 -6.51 17.18 23.03
CA PHE A 629 -6.33 15.72 23.13
C PHE A 629 -7.40 15.03 24.00
N ALA A 630 -8.34 15.79 24.56
CA ALA A 630 -9.51 15.31 25.27
C ALA A 630 -10.63 15.03 24.27
N ASP A 631 -10.95 13.75 24.09
CA ASP A 631 -12.32 13.42 23.69
C ASP A 631 -13.20 13.83 24.87
N ASP A 632 -14.30 14.52 24.57
CA ASP A 632 -15.37 14.84 25.50
C ASP A 632 -15.92 13.49 25.99
N ASP A 633 -15.43 13.01 27.14
CA ASP A 633 -15.99 11.86 27.81
C ASP A 633 -17.44 12.22 28.13
N GLY A 634 -18.36 11.71 27.32
CA GLY A 634 -19.79 11.92 27.44
C GLY A 634 -20.29 11.53 28.84
N GLN A 635 -20.30 12.50 29.74
CA GLN A 635 -21.10 12.54 30.94
C GLN A 635 -21.62 13.97 31.06
N TYR A 636 -22.93 14.12 30.87
CA TYR A 636 -23.85 14.95 31.67
C TYR A 636 -25.16 15.10 30.89
N GLY A 637 -25.94 14.01 30.84
CA GLY A 637 -27.40 14.14 30.82
C GLY A 637 -27.85 14.41 32.25
N HIS A 638 -27.87 15.68 32.65
CA HIS A 638 -28.68 16.11 33.78
C HIS A 638 -30.11 16.28 33.25
N ASP A 639 -30.90 15.21 33.32
CA ASP A 639 -32.35 15.33 33.33
C ASP A 639 -32.74 15.95 34.68
N MET A 640 -32.92 17.27 34.68
CA MET A 640 -33.73 17.98 35.65
C MET A 640 -35.13 18.03 35.06
N ASP A 641 -35.93 16.98 35.32
CA ASP A 641 -37.38 17.08 35.18
C ASP A 641 -37.93 17.62 36.49
N ASP A 642 -38.55 18.80 36.36
CA ASP A 642 -39.40 19.45 37.34
C ASP A 642 -40.60 18.55 37.68
N GLU A 643 -40.62 18.00 38.89
CA GLU A 643 -41.87 17.65 39.58
C GLU A 643 -42.08 18.63 40.73
N GLU A 644 -42.96 19.61 40.55
CA GLU A 644 -43.78 20.13 41.65
C GLU A 644 -45.26 19.96 41.30
N SER A 645 -45.94 19.34 42.27
CA SER A 645 -47.37 19.37 42.62
C SER A 645 -48.29 20.33 41.87
#